data_AF-A0A5C1QRI3-F1
#
_entry.id   AF-A0A5C1QRI3-F1
#
_cell.length_a   1.000
_cell.length_b   1.000
_cell.length_c   1.000
_cell.angle_alpha   90.00
_cell.angle_beta   90.00
_cell.angle_gamma   90.00
#
_symmetry.space_group_name_H-M   'P 1'
#
loop_
_entity.id
_entity.type
_entity.pdbx_description
1 polymer ?
#
loop_
_entity_poly.entity_id
_entity_poly.type
_entity_poly.pdbx_seq_one_letter_code
_entity_poly.pdbx_strand_id
1 'polypeptide(L)'
;MKKVYFFFFFSCLILASLTADAPFTLLTQPTLLVPLGPSTEQDTGFFSLGGGALLEGEFNFDNLNYLHFGPQLEYDILPIKEGSTSLNLFNFGVNAGVKLTPFPRSVLRIWAGGGGSYAMYEGISTLFPYYVGGTDITFRLSPAVNLGLGAKYIQGESSAGTVYQTVGLSLGLGYNFQVGNRGAELQFNPNTHEIYPLYYTWYDENPLGELKIINNSSEKISNIRTSFFVPQYMEQPKYSDEIIATMLKGETSTVSLQGLFTNQIFEINEGLKVAGEVKVEYLYYGKEYSKSIPLTVHINNKNAMTWDDDRKAASFVTANNPLVYSYSRSLSGRIRNEAISSLDKNFQIGMGLFESLNLYGLGYVVDPSSAYVELSEDQTAVDYIQFPQQTLISQGGDCDDLSVLYASMLEASGIPAAFITIPGHIYVAYQLDMKEHEARRRFPGANDLLFINDNVWLPVEVTLVDSGFLLSWQTGARQIRENKGQYEFYPVREAWQTYPAAEFESSGIAYLPAPAEVLEQHNRELKRFLRQELSTQLAMIEQQISKEGKSHILYNKMGVTYARYGFLDEALTWFQRVVDEQDFYPSLINLGNIFYLQKNASEASRYYARALNAKPNSEKALTGLAMVSSELEDYNTANSALATLAAINPEAAQGLMHLGTVGAARASSAQNREVDEWTEE
;
A
#
# COMPACT_ATOMS: atom_id res chain seq x y z
N MET A 1 -30.41 8.30 70.59
CA MET A 1 -30.59 7.94 69.17
C MET A 1 -29.58 8.59 68.22
N LYS A 2 -29.44 9.93 68.11
CA LYS A 2 -28.47 10.56 67.16
C LYS A 2 -26.99 10.09 67.28
N LYS A 3 -26.50 9.77 68.48
CA LYS A 3 -25.11 9.31 68.69
C LYS A 3 -24.85 7.86 68.22
N VAL A 4 -25.86 7.00 68.20
CA VAL A 4 -25.72 5.58 67.79
C VAL A 4 -25.72 5.47 66.27
N TYR A 5 -26.60 6.22 65.59
CA TYR A 5 -26.58 6.35 64.13
C TYR A 5 -25.25 6.94 63.64
N PHE A 6 -24.72 7.96 64.32
CA PHE A 6 -23.43 8.56 63.96
C PHE A 6 -22.27 7.58 64.15
N PHE A 7 -22.21 6.85 65.28
CA PHE A 7 -21.14 5.89 65.54
C PHE A 7 -21.18 4.68 64.57
N PHE A 8 -22.38 4.26 64.16
CA PHE A 8 -22.54 3.15 63.20
C PHE A 8 -22.21 3.56 61.77
N PHE A 9 -22.72 4.71 61.30
CA PHE A 9 -22.36 5.24 59.98
C PHE A 9 -20.84 5.47 59.88
N PHE A 10 -20.22 5.93 60.97
CA PHE A 10 -18.77 6.13 61.06
C PHE A 10 -17.99 4.81 61.14
N SER A 11 -18.51 3.76 61.79
CA SER A 11 -17.84 2.45 61.85
C SER A 11 -18.00 1.63 60.57
N CYS A 12 -19.12 1.73 59.86
CA CYS A 12 -19.25 1.21 58.49
C CYS A 12 -18.33 1.96 57.52
N LEU A 13 -18.16 3.28 57.65
CA LEU A 13 -17.18 4.03 56.87
C LEU A 13 -15.74 3.65 57.21
N ILE A 14 -15.41 3.41 58.49
CA ILE A 14 -14.06 3.00 58.91
C ILE A 14 -13.74 1.58 58.43
N LEU A 15 -14.68 0.65 58.50
CA LEU A 15 -14.51 -0.71 57.96
C LEU A 15 -14.44 -0.72 56.44
N ALA A 16 -15.23 0.10 55.74
CA ALA A 16 -15.13 0.31 54.30
C ALA A 16 -13.79 0.97 53.90
N SER A 17 -13.22 1.84 54.75
CA SER A 17 -11.91 2.47 54.51
C SER A 17 -10.72 1.52 54.71
N LEU A 18 -10.90 0.42 55.46
CA LEU A 18 -9.87 -0.61 55.67
C LEU A 18 -9.78 -1.61 54.50
N THR A 19 -10.74 -1.59 53.56
CA THR A 19 -10.80 -2.48 52.38
C THR A 19 -11.02 -1.69 51.09
N ALA A 20 -10.25 -0.61 50.89
CA ALA A 20 -10.47 0.42 49.87
C ALA A 20 -10.65 -0.08 48.41
N ASP A 21 -10.31 -1.33 48.11
CA ASP A 21 -10.40 -1.92 46.76
C ASP A 21 -11.47 -3.02 46.60
N ALA A 22 -12.16 -3.45 47.67
CA ALA A 22 -13.12 -4.56 47.58
C ALA A 22 -14.56 -4.06 47.30
N PRO A 23 -15.28 -4.62 46.30
CA PRO A 23 -16.64 -4.22 45.99
C PRO A 23 -17.59 -4.49 47.16
N PHE A 24 -18.35 -3.47 47.57
CA PHE A 24 -19.26 -3.54 48.72
C PHE A 24 -20.72 -3.34 48.29
N THR A 25 -21.63 -4.18 48.78
CA THR A 25 -23.07 -4.02 48.58
C THR A 25 -23.71 -3.53 49.87
N LEU A 26 -24.56 -2.50 49.80
CA LEU A 26 -25.42 -2.09 50.90
C LEU A 26 -26.87 -2.47 50.59
N LEU A 27 -27.49 -3.26 51.45
CA LEU A 27 -28.88 -3.70 51.29
C LEU A 27 -29.76 -3.02 52.33
N THR A 28 -30.85 -2.41 51.86
CA THR A 28 -31.89 -1.82 52.72
C THR A 28 -33.17 -2.61 52.56
N GLN A 29 -33.66 -3.20 53.66
CA GLN A 29 -34.76 -4.15 53.64
C GLN A 29 -35.82 -3.77 54.69
N PRO A 30 -36.80 -2.92 54.33
CA PRO A 30 -38.05 -2.82 55.07
C PRO A 30 -38.68 -4.20 55.21
N THR A 31 -39.06 -4.57 56.44
CA THR A 31 -39.52 -5.91 56.80
C THR A 31 -40.86 -5.84 57.50
N LEU A 32 -41.80 -6.67 57.08
CA LEU A 32 -43.03 -6.97 57.82
C LEU A 32 -42.76 -8.16 58.75
N LEU A 33 -43.00 -8.01 60.04
CA LEU A 33 -42.72 -9.04 61.04
C LEU A 33 -44.01 -9.75 61.46
N VAL A 34 -44.05 -11.05 61.24
CA VAL A 34 -45.12 -11.94 61.69
C VAL A 34 -44.63 -12.69 62.92
N PRO A 35 -45.13 -12.36 64.13
CA PRO A 35 -44.70 -13.04 65.34
C PRO A 35 -45.20 -14.50 65.39
N LEU A 36 -44.31 -15.40 65.81
CA LEU A 36 -44.58 -16.82 66.04
C LEU A 36 -44.59 -17.20 67.52
N GLY A 37 -43.99 -16.38 68.39
CA GLY A 37 -43.93 -16.63 69.82
C GLY A 37 -43.15 -15.57 70.61
N PRO A 38 -43.13 -15.66 71.94
CA PRO A 38 -43.71 -16.74 72.76
C PRO A 38 -45.25 -16.62 72.90
N SER A 39 -45.93 -17.74 73.15
CA SER A 39 -47.37 -17.80 73.48
C SER A 39 -47.57 -17.74 75.00
N THR A 40 -48.70 -17.17 75.44
CA THR A 40 -49.12 -17.21 76.85
C THR A 40 -49.75 -18.58 77.19
N GLU A 41 -49.93 -18.89 78.48
CA GLU A 41 -50.60 -20.14 78.94
C GLU A 41 -52.03 -20.32 78.38
N GLN A 42 -52.63 -19.28 77.78
CA GLN A 42 -53.95 -19.29 77.13
C GLN A 42 -53.88 -19.40 75.59
N ASP A 43 -52.72 -19.73 75.02
CA ASP A 43 -52.47 -19.91 73.58
C ASP A 43 -52.76 -18.67 72.72
N THR A 44 -52.84 -17.49 73.35
CA THR A 44 -52.92 -16.20 72.66
C THR A 44 -51.50 -15.68 72.44
N GLY A 45 -51.05 -15.65 71.18
CA GLY A 45 -49.69 -15.17 70.85
C GLY A 45 -49.45 -13.74 71.37
N PHE A 46 -48.30 -13.51 72.03
CA PHE A 46 -48.00 -12.31 72.82
C PHE A 46 -47.88 -11.01 72.00
N PHE A 47 -47.37 -11.12 70.76
CA PHE A 47 -47.16 -9.98 69.86
C PHE A 47 -48.19 -9.95 68.72
N SER A 48 -48.41 -8.76 68.16
CA SER A 48 -49.14 -8.51 66.91
C SER A 48 -48.18 -8.24 65.76
N LEU A 49 -48.71 -8.05 64.54
CA LEU A 49 -47.89 -7.74 63.36
C LEU A 49 -47.00 -6.53 63.62
N GLY A 50 -45.71 -6.73 63.43
CA GLY A 50 -44.68 -5.71 63.62
C GLY A 50 -44.09 -5.24 62.30
N GLY A 51 -43.18 -4.28 62.41
CA GLY A 51 -42.39 -3.79 61.29
C GLY A 51 -40.95 -3.62 61.70
N GLY A 52 -40.05 -3.73 60.73
CA GLY A 52 -38.63 -3.53 60.95
C GLY A 52 -37.92 -3.01 59.71
N ALA A 53 -36.66 -2.65 59.89
CA ALA A 53 -35.77 -2.29 58.80
C ALA A 53 -34.40 -2.91 59.04
N LEU A 54 -33.97 -3.75 58.11
CA LEU A 54 -32.65 -4.34 58.08
C LEU A 54 -31.74 -3.53 57.16
N LEU A 55 -30.58 -3.17 57.67
CA LEU A 55 -29.45 -2.64 56.93
C LEU A 55 -28.33 -3.67 56.98
N GLU A 56 -27.92 -4.15 55.81
CA GLU A 56 -26.91 -5.19 55.69
C GLU A 56 -25.80 -4.71 54.77
N GLY A 57 -24.57 -4.83 55.26
CA GLY A 57 -23.38 -4.64 54.45
C GLY A 57 -22.88 -5.99 53.96
N GLU A 58 -22.47 -6.09 52.71
CA GLU A 58 -21.95 -7.32 52.12
C GLU A 58 -20.58 -7.07 51.50
N PHE A 59 -19.62 -7.90 51.90
CA PHE A 59 -18.30 -7.94 51.29
C PHE A 59 -18.29 -8.93 50.12
N ASN A 60 -17.86 -8.48 48.94
CA ASN A 60 -17.68 -9.35 47.78
C ASN A 60 -16.19 -9.64 47.58
N PHE A 61 -15.83 -10.93 47.57
CA PHE A 61 -14.45 -11.40 47.40
C PHE A 61 -14.29 -12.06 46.04
N ASP A 62 -13.37 -11.53 45.20
CA ASP A 62 -13.23 -11.93 43.78
C ASP A 62 -13.08 -13.44 43.53
N ASN A 63 -12.47 -14.19 44.46
CA ASN A 63 -12.25 -15.64 44.35
C ASN A 63 -13.28 -16.51 45.10
N LEU A 64 -14.21 -15.90 45.84
CA LEU A 64 -15.20 -16.59 46.68
C LEU A 64 -16.60 -15.99 46.43
N ASN A 65 -16.93 -15.73 45.16
CA ASN A 65 -18.17 -15.08 44.73
C ASN A 65 -19.45 -15.87 45.08
N TYR A 66 -19.32 -17.15 45.48
CA TYR A 66 -20.42 -17.98 45.96
C TYR A 66 -20.67 -17.84 47.47
N LEU A 67 -19.81 -17.14 48.21
CA LEU A 67 -19.99 -16.87 49.63
C LEU A 67 -20.57 -15.48 49.86
N HIS A 68 -21.35 -15.39 50.93
CA HIS A 68 -21.91 -14.16 51.45
C HIS A 68 -21.40 -14.00 52.89
N PHE A 69 -20.92 -12.81 53.23
CA PHE A 69 -20.53 -12.47 54.60
C PHE A 69 -20.65 -10.96 54.82
N GLY A 70 -21.20 -10.57 55.96
CA GLY A 70 -21.14 -9.17 56.35
C GLY A 70 -21.87 -8.79 57.63
N PRO A 71 -21.72 -7.52 58.05
CA PRO A 71 -22.39 -6.97 59.21
C PRO A 71 -23.87 -6.69 58.91
N GLN A 72 -24.70 -6.88 59.93
CA GLN A 72 -26.13 -6.54 59.87
C GLN A 72 -26.54 -5.70 61.07
N LEU A 73 -27.41 -4.73 60.80
CA LEU A 73 -28.08 -3.91 61.79
C LEU A 73 -29.57 -3.87 61.46
N GLU A 74 -30.39 -4.28 62.41
CA GLU A 74 -31.84 -4.31 62.26
C GLU A 74 -32.53 -3.60 63.43
N TYR A 75 -33.55 -2.82 63.11
CA TYR A 75 -34.45 -2.23 64.08
C TYR A 75 -35.86 -2.78 63.88
N ASP A 76 -36.38 -3.44 64.92
CA ASP A 76 -37.70 -4.07 64.90
C ASP A 76 -38.63 -3.45 65.94
N ILE A 77 -39.90 -3.36 65.60
CA ILE A 77 -40.99 -2.91 66.46
C ILE A 77 -42.05 -4.00 66.47
N LEU A 78 -42.26 -4.61 67.64
CA LEU A 78 -43.26 -5.65 67.87
C LEU A 78 -44.32 -5.15 68.87
N PRO A 79 -45.52 -4.77 68.43
CA PRO A 79 -46.58 -4.32 69.33
C PRO A 79 -47.17 -5.49 70.13
N ILE A 80 -47.43 -5.27 71.42
CA ILE A 80 -47.95 -6.30 72.35
C ILE A 80 -49.48 -6.27 72.35
N LYS A 81 -50.15 -7.44 72.33
CA LYS A 81 -51.63 -7.48 72.17
C LYS A 81 -52.43 -6.95 73.36
N GLU A 82 -51.92 -7.09 74.58
CA GLU A 82 -52.64 -6.73 75.83
C GLU A 82 -52.19 -5.39 76.44
N GLY A 83 -51.44 -4.57 75.69
CA GLY A 83 -50.97 -3.26 76.15
C GLY A 83 -50.87 -2.24 75.02
N SER A 84 -50.86 -0.94 75.36
CA SER A 84 -50.62 0.16 74.41
C SER A 84 -49.13 0.38 74.14
N THR A 85 -48.31 -0.65 74.28
CA THR A 85 -46.84 -0.59 74.23
C THR A 85 -46.25 -1.59 73.23
N SER A 86 -45.01 -1.35 72.83
CA SER A 86 -44.30 -2.16 71.84
C SER A 86 -42.90 -2.52 72.34
N LEU A 87 -42.47 -3.74 72.03
CA LEU A 87 -41.09 -4.14 72.18
C LEU A 87 -40.27 -3.57 71.02
N ASN A 88 -39.30 -2.73 71.34
CA ASN A 88 -38.38 -2.16 70.37
C ASN A 88 -37.06 -2.91 70.46
N LEU A 89 -36.55 -3.40 69.34
CA LEU A 89 -35.34 -4.23 69.29
C LEU A 89 -34.32 -3.57 68.37
N PHE A 90 -33.09 -3.42 68.86
CA PHE A 90 -31.93 -3.09 68.04
C PHE A 90 -31.04 -4.32 67.95
N ASN A 91 -31.13 -5.03 66.84
CA ASN A 91 -30.36 -6.23 66.54
C ASN A 91 -29.07 -5.84 65.81
N PHE A 92 -27.91 -6.17 66.35
CA PHE A 92 -26.62 -5.95 65.70
C PHE A 92 -25.83 -7.25 65.69
N GLY A 93 -25.26 -7.60 64.55
CA GLY A 93 -24.57 -8.87 64.40
C GLY A 93 -23.88 -9.03 63.07
N VAL A 94 -23.59 -10.28 62.74
CA VAL A 94 -22.99 -10.68 61.47
C VAL A 94 -23.79 -11.83 60.88
N ASN A 95 -23.75 -11.95 59.56
CA ASN A 95 -24.30 -13.08 58.84
C ASN A 95 -23.27 -13.67 57.89
N ALA A 96 -23.50 -14.92 57.51
CA ALA A 96 -22.76 -15.62 56.50
C ALA A 96 -23.70 -16.55 55.74
N GLY A 97 -23.40 -16.81 54.46
CA GLY A 97 -24.26 -17.61 53.63
C GLY A 97 -23.65 -18.00 52.29
N VAL A 98 -24.49 -18.56 51.43
CA VAL A 98 -24.15 -18.96 50.07
C VAL A 98 -25.01 -18.21 49.06
N LYS A 99 -24.43 -17.95 47.89
CA LYS A 99 -25.06 -17.30 46.75
C LYS A 99 -25.22 -18.29 45.61
N LEU A 100 -26.40 -18.29 45.01
CA LEU A 100 -26.76 -19.06 43.83
C LEU A 100 -27.33 -18.10 42.77
N THR A 101 -27.08 -18.36 41.49
CA THR A 101 -27.56 -17.52 40.38
C THR A 101 -28.50 -18.32 39.47
N PRO A 102 -29.77 -18.51 39.87
CA PRO A 102 -30.69 -19.42 39.18
C PRO A 102 -31.10 -18.94 37.77
N PHE A 103 -31.18 -17.63 37.56
CA PHE A 103 -31.50 -16.99 36.27
C PHE A 103 -30.57 -15.80 36.01
N PRO A 104 -30.43 -15.33 34.75
CA PRO A 104 -29.71 -14.09 34.44
C PRO A 104 -30.21 -12.93 35.30
N ARG A 105 -29.28 -12.10 35.77
CA ARG A 105 -29.53 -10.94 36.65
C ARG A 105 -30.13 -11.27 38.03
N SER A 106 -30.26 -12.54 38.41
CA SER A 106 -30.79 -12.92 39.73
C SER A 106 -29.72 -13.50 40.65
N VAL A 107 -29.78 -13.18 41.94
CA VAL A 107 -28.96 -13.82 42.99
C VAL A 107 -29.89 -14.27 44.11
N LEU A 108 -29.96 -15.58 44.32
CA LEU A 108 -30.57 -16.21 45.47
C LEU A 108 -29.52 -16.37 46.56
N ARG A 109 -29.83 -15.90 47.77
CA ARG A 109 -28.98 -16.06 48.95
C ARG A 109 -29.67 -16.92 49.98
N ILE A 110 -28.90 -17.78 50.64
CA ILE A 110 -29.32 -18.53 51.82
C ILE A 110 -28.26 -18.24 52.88
N TRP A 111 -28.68 -17.70 54.01
CA TRP A 111 -27.77 -17.18 55.02
C TRP A 111 -28.28 -17.44 56.43
N ALA A 112 -27.34 -17.47 57.36
CA ALA A 112 -27.61 -17.51 58.78
C ALA A 112 -26.67 -16.54 59.49
N GLY A 113 -27.10 -16.06 60.64
CA GLY A 113 -26.38 -15.07 61.40
C GLY A 113 -26.84 -15.02 62.84
N GLY A 114 -26.24 -14.11 63.58
CA GLY A 114 -26.56 -13.89 64.98
C GLY A 114 -25.74 -12.76 65.56
N GLY A 115 -26.08 -12.38 66.78
CA GLY A 115 -25.41 -11.29 67.48
C GLY A 115 -26.13 -10.91 68.77
N GLY A 116 -26.07 -9.63 69.11
CA GLY A 116 -26.76 -9.07 70.27
C GLY A 116 -28.03 -8.34 69.86
N SER A 117 -29.10 -8.55 70.62
CA SER A 117 -30.35 -7.80 70.52
C SER A 117 -30.51 -6.95 71.77
N TYR A 118 -30.55 -5.64 71.58
CA TYR A 118 -30.82 -4.69 72.65
C TYR A 118 -32.31 -4.35 72.63
N ALA A 119 -33.04 -4.91 73.57
CA ALA A 119 -34.47 -4.71 73.70
C ALA A 119 -34.79 -3.55 74.63
N MET A 120 -35.82 -2.78 74.27
CA MET A 120 -36.36 -1.68 75.06
C MET A 120 -37.87 -1.85 75.22
N TYR A 121 -38.31 -1.87 76.47
CA TYR A 121 -39.71 -1.99 76.87
C TYR A 121 -39.97 -1.12 78.11
N GLU A 122 -40.92 -0.17 78.02
CA GLU A 122 -41.34 0.69 79.15
C GLU A 122 -40.21 1.28 80.02
N GLY A 123 -39.09 1.69 79.40
CA GLY A 123 -37.94 2.28 80.09
C GLY A 123 -36.94 1.28 80.68
N ILE A 124 -37.25 -0.02 80.62
CA ILE A 124 -36.33 -1.12 80.93
C ILE A 124 -35.62 -1.51 79.63
N SER A 125 -34.30 -1.74 79.72
CA SER A 125 -33.53 -2.28 78.61
C SER A 125 -32.73 -3.51 79.01
N THR A 126 -32.59 -4.43 78.07
CA THR A 126 -31.84 -5.67 78.27
C THR A 126 -31.11 -6.05 76.98
N LEU A 127 -29.99 -6.76 77.12
CA LEU A 127 -29.19 -7.27 76.02
C LEU A 127 -29.19 -8.80 76.08
N PHE A 128 -29.50 -9.44 74.96
CA PHE A 128 -29.53 -10.89 74.87
C PHE A 128 -29.11 -11.38 73.48
N PRO A 129 -28.61 -12.62 73.34
CA PRO A 129 -28.26 -13.17 72.03
C PRO A 129 -29.49 -13.37 71.14
N TYR A 130 -29.32 -13.17 69.84
CA TYR A 130 -30.31 -13.57 68.84
C TYR A 130 -29.65 -14.37 67.71
N TYR A 131 -30.47 -15.20 67.08
CA TYR A 131 -30.12 -15.98 65.90
C TYR A 131 -31.09 -15.62 64.78
N VAL A 132 -30.58 -15.60 63.55
CA VAL A 132 -31.38 -15.34 62.37
C VAL A 132 -30.99 -16.29 61.24
N GLY A 133 -31.97 -16.77 60.49
CA GLY A 133 -31.77 -17.51 59.25
C GLY A 133 -32.67 -16.94 58.18
N GLY A 134 -32.17 -16.76 56.97
CA GLY A 134 -32.94 -16.13 55.91
C GLY A 134 -32.56 -16.61 54.52
N THR A 135 -33.44 -16.23 53.59
CA THR A 135 -33.22 -16.37 52.16
C THR A 135 -33.77 -15.17 51.45
N ASP A 136 -33.11 -14.74 50.39
CA ASP A 136 -33.57 -13.63 49.58
C ASP A 136 -33.18 -13.81 48.12
N ILE A 137 -34.04 -13.35 47.23
CA ILE A 137 -33.78 -13.29 45.81
C ILE A 137 -33.68 -11.83 45.39
N THR A 138 -32.54 -11.46 44.83
CA THR A 138 -32.28 -10.13 44.30
C THR A 138 -32.23 -10.17 42.79
N PHE A 139 -32.69 -9.11 42.14
CA PHE A 139 -32.68 -8.91 40.70
C PHE A 139 -31.94 -7.61 40.37
N ARG A 140 -30.89 -7.71 39.54
CA ARG A 140 -30.04 -6.59 39.15
C ARG A 140 -30.76 -5.73 38.11
N LEU A 141 -31.12 -4.51 38.50
CA LEU A 141 -31.76 -3.51 37.62
C LEU A 141 -30.72 -2.73 36.81
N SER A 142 -29.56 -2.45 37.41
CA SER A 142 -28.41 -1.79 36.79
C SER A 142 -27.12 -2.27 37.47
N PRO A 143 -25.92 -1.91 36.97
CA PRO A 143 -24.68 -2.20 37.69
C PRO A 143 -24.66 -1.69 39.14
N ALA A 144 -25.41 -0.62 39.45
CA ALA A 144 -25.41 0.02 40.76
C ALA A 144 -26.59 -0.37 41.66
N VAL A 145 -27.69 -0.91 41.12
CA VAL A 145 -28.95 -1.11 41.87
C VAL A 145 -29.55 -2.50 41.65
N ASN A 146 -29.92 -3.14 42.75
CA ASN A 146 -30.63 -4.41 42.81
C ASN A 146 -31.99 -4.21 43.51
N LEU A 147 -33.01 -4.97 43.12
CA LEU A 147 -34.30 -5.08 43.81
C LEU A 147 -34.39 -6.47 44.45
N GLY A 148 -34.71 -6.57 45.73
CA GLY A 148 -34.70 -7.83 46.47
C GLY A 148 -36.00 -8.15 47.18
N LEU A 149 -36.36 -9.43 47.20
CA LEU A 149 -37.41 -10.00 48.04
C LEU A 149 -36.79 -11.00 49.01
N GLY A 150 -37.06 -10.87 50.30
CA GLY A 150 -36.47 -11.69 51.35
C GLY A 150 -37.49 -12.29 52.31
N ALA A 151 -37.13 -13.43 52.88
CA ALA A 151 -37.81 -14.05 54.00
C ALA A 151 -36.78 -14.45 55.06
N LYS A 152 -37.07 -14.21 56.32
CA LYS A 152 -36.17 -14.57 57.43
C LYS A 152 -36.92 -15.03 58.66
N TYR A 153 -36.26 -15.83 59.46
CA TYR A 153 -36.69 -16.27 60.78
C TYR A 153 -35.72 -15.70 61.82
N ILE A 154 -36.25 -15.01 62.84
CA ILE A 154 -35.46 -14.38 63.90
C ILE A 154 -35.93 -14.94 65.25
N GLN A 155 -34.97 -15.32 66.10
CA GLN A 155 -35.22 -15.78 67.46
C GLN A 155 -34.26 -15.11 68.46
N GLY A 156 -34.82 -14.42 69.44
CA GLY A 156 -34.09 -13.87 70.59
C GLY A 156 -34.21 -14.76 71.82
N GLU A 157 -33.10 -14.99 72.54
CA GLU A 157 -33.05 -15.87 73.72
C GLU A 157 -32.46 -15.19 74.92
N SER A 158 -33.15 -15.26 76.06
CA SER A 158 -32.65 -14.83 77.37
C SER A 158 -32.34 -16.04 78.26
N SER A 159 -31.73 -15.82 79.42
CA SER A 159 -31.54 -16.86 80.45
C SER A 159 -32.86 -17.44 80.99
N ALA A 160 -33.99 -16.76 80.77
CA ALA A 160 -35.33 -17.20 81.16
C ALA A 160 -36.10 -17.92 80.02
N GLY A 161 -35.52 -18.00 78.81
CA GLY A 161 -36.15 -18.58 77.62
C GLY A 161 -36.29 -17.59 76.47
N THR A 162 -37.07 -17.99 75.45
CA THR A 162 -37.29 -17.24 74.21
C THR A 162 -37.99 -15.90 74.48
N VAL A 163 -37.36 -14.81 74.05
CA VAL A 163 -37.89 -13.44 74.21
C VAL A 163 -38.84 -13.08 73.07
N TYR A 164 -38.49 -13.45 71.84
CA TYR A 164 -39.34 -13.26 70.66
C TYR A 164 -38.94 -14.24 69.55
N GLN A 165 -39.93 -14.65 68.75
CA GLN A 165 -39.76 -15.42 67.52
C GLN A 165 -40.60 -14.79 66.42
N THR A 166 -40.01 -14.51 65.26
CA THR A 166 -40.71 -13.87 64.14
C THR A 166 -40.29 -14.45 62.80
N VAL A 167 -41.20 -14.39 61.84
CA VAL A 167 -40.90 -14.50 60.42
C VAL A 167 -41.02 -13.12 59.78
N GLY A 168 -39.95 -12.65 59.18
CA GLY A 168 -39.89 -11.40 58.44
C GLY A 168 -40.05 -11.62 56.94
N LEU A 169 -40.86 -10.79 56.27
CA LEU A 169 -40.92 -10.68 54.81
C LEU A 169 -40.41 -9.29 54.40
N SER A 170 -39.45 -9.22 53.49
CA SER A 170 -38.82 -7.97 53.08
C SER A 170 -38.89 -7.69 51.57
N LEU A 171 -39.02 -6.41 51.21
CA LEU A 171 -38.87 -5.90 49.85
C LEU A 171 -37.88 -4.74 49.91
N GLY A 172 -36.67 -4.97 49.40
CA GLY A 172 -35.54 -4.07 49.61
C GLY A 172 -34.80 -3.66 48.34
N LEU A 173 -33.92 -2.67 48.48
CA LEU A 173 -33.00 -2.24 47.44
C LEU A 173 -31.56 -2.55 47.86
N GLY A 174 -30.78 -3.08 46.93
CA GLY A 174 -29.33 -3.26 47.07
C GLY A 174 -28.60 -2.20 46.27
N TYR A 175 -27.63 -1.54 46.88
CA TYR A 175 -26.78 -0.54 46.25
C TYR A 175 -25.36 -1.11 46.14
N ASN A 176 -24.90 -1.35 44.93
CA ASN A 176 -23.54 -1.84 44.68
C ASN A 176 -22.60 -0.63 44.59
N PHE A 177 -21.76 -0.45 45.59
CA PHE A 177 -20.72 0.56 45.58
C PHE A 177 -19.45 -0.06 45.00
N GLN A 178 -19.24 0.17 43.69
CA GLN A 178 -17.98 -0.13 43.03
C GLN A 178 -17.16 1.14 42.89
N VAL A 179 -15.92 1.12 43.36
CA VAL A 179 -14.94 2.17 43.08
C VAL A 179 -14.44 1.95 41.64
N GLY A 180 -15.11 2.58 40.66
CA GLY A 180 -14.69 2.57 39.26
C GLY A 180 -15.83 2.36 38.26
N ASN A 181 -15.74 3.05 37.11
CA ASN A 181 -16.67 2.96 35.99
C ASN A 181 -16.36 1.71 35.13
N ARG A 182 -16.44 0.49 35.71
CA ARG A 182 -16.13 -0.75 34.98
C ARG A 182 -17.22 -1.05 33.93
N GLY A 183 -16.81 -1.12 32.67
CA GLY A 183 -17.64 -1.55 31.54
C GLY A 183 -17.78 -3.08 31.45
N ALA A 184 -18.01 -3.59 30.25
CA ALA A 184 -18.06 -5.01 29.96
C ALA A 184 -16.69 -5.68 30.19
N GLU A 185 -16.71 -6.94 30.62
CA GLU A 185 -15.52 -7.79 30.73
C GLU A 185 -15.18 -8.36 29.35
N LEU A 186 -14.24 -7.70 28.68
CA LEU A 186 -13.80 -8.02 27.32
C LEU A 186 -12.33 -8.42 27.29
N GLN A 187 -12.05 -9.52 26.58
CA GLN A 187 -10.72 -9.95 26.21
C GLN A 187 -10.43 -9.54 24.76
N PHE A 188 -9.21 -9.04 24.53
CA PHE A 188 -8.76 -8.52 23.25
C PHE A 188 -7.44 -9.18 22.88
N ASN A 189 -7.36 -9.71 21.67
CA ASN A 189 -6.11 -10.21 21.10
C ASN A 189 -5.87 -9.44 19.80
N PRO A 190 -5.19 -8.28 19.85
CA PRO A 190 -4.80 -7.56 18.64
C PRO A 190 -3.65 -8.28 17.94
N ASN A 191 -3.69 -8.32 16.62
CA ASN A 191 -2.61 -8.79 15.78
C ASN A 191 -2.42 -7.80 14.62
N THR A 192 -1.24 -7.22 14.49
CA THR A 192 -0.89 -6.32 13.40
C THR A 192 0.24 -6.93 12.60
N HIS A 193 0.13 -6.88 11.27
CA HIS A 193 1.22 -7.23 10.38
C HIS A 193 2.29 -6.13 10.39
N GLU A 194 3.45 -6.41 9.83
CA GLU A 194 4.47 -5.39 9.62
C GLU A 194 3.96 -4.32 8.65
N ILE A 195 4.24 -3.06 8.96
CA ILE A 195 3.80 -1.93 8.16
C ILE A 195 4.96 -1.45 7.30
N TYR A 196 4.78 -1.52 5.99
CA TYR A 196 5.70 -0.95 5.02
C TYR A 196 5.26 0.48 4.68
N PRO A 197 6.08 1.51 4.96
CA PRO A 197 5.74 2.90 4.66
C PRO A 197 5.36 3.15 3.21
N LEU A 198 5.93 2.35 2.29
CA LEU A 198 5.65 2.41 0.87
C LEU A 198 4.16 2.34 0.52
N TYR A 199 3.39 1.57 1.29
CA TYR A 199 1.97 1.31 1.05
C TYR A 199 1.05 2.07 2.01
N TYR A 200 1.51 3.19 2.59
CA TYR A 200 0.76 3.87 3.65
C TYR A 200 -0.67 4.29 3.25
N THR A 201 -0.90 4.62 1.97
CA THR A 201 -2.22 4.92 1.39
C THR A 201 -3.08 3.67 1.18
N TRP A 202 -2.46 2.52 0.91
CA TRP A 202 -3.17 1.24 0.72
C TRP A 202 -3.86 0.77 2.01
N TYR A 203 -3.26 1.03 3.17
CA TYR A 203 -3.83 0.65 4.48
C TYR A 203 -5.10 1.43 4.87
N ASP A 204 -5.49 2.47 4.12
CA ASP A 204 -6.75 3.19 4.37
C ASP A 204 -7.97 2.32 4.00
N GLU A 205 -7.83 1.54 2.92
CA GLU A 205 -8.88 0.65 2.41
C GLU A 205 -8.62 -0.82 2.76
N ASN A 206 -7.36 -1.20 3.01
CA ASN A 206 -6.97 -2.58 3.21
C ASN A 206 -6.49 -2.86 4.65
N PRO A 207 -6.75 -4.06 5.17
CA PRO A 207 -6.44 -4.38 6.56
C PRO A 207 -4.93 -4.51 6.80
N LEU A 208 -4.41 -3.81 7.80
CA LEU A 208 -3.06 -3.97 8.34
C LEU A 208 -3.00 -5.00 9.48
N GLY A 209 -4.15 -5.50 9.92
CA GLY A 209 -4.25 -6.44 11.03
C GLY A 209 -5.68 -6.78 11.38
N GLU A 210 -5.84 -7.48 12.49
CA GLU A 210 -7.11 -7.92 13.02
C GLU A 210 -7.17 -7.80 14.54
N LEU A 211 -8.36 -7.51 15.06
CA LEU A 211 -8.66 -7.53 16.49
C LEU A 211 -9.66 -8.63 16.76
N LYS A 212 -9.25 -9.63 17.54
CA LYS A 212 -10.18 -10.62 18.08
C LYS A 212 -10.74 -10.14 19.42
N ILE A 213 -12.06 -10.07 19.52
CA ILE A 213 -12.82 -9.63 20.69
C ILE A 213 -13.60 -10.83 21.25
N ILE A 214 -13.53 -11.03 22.57
CA ILE A 214 -14.32 -12.06 23.28
C ILE A 214 -15.13 -11.40 24.39
N ASN A 215 -16.45 -11.62 24.39
CA ASN A 215 -17.33 -11.10 25.44
C ASN A 215 -17.44 -12.07 26.62
N ASN A 216 -16.64 -11.85 27.67
CA ASN A 216 -16.69 -12.63 28.91
C ASN A 216 -17.73 -12.11 29.91
N SER A 217 -18.46 -11.05 29.56
CA SER A 217 -19.46 -10.44 30.43
C SER A 217 -20.68 -11.33 30.63
N SER A 218 -21.43 -11.07 31.71
CA SER A 218 -22.70 -11.74 31.99
C SER A 218 -23.82 -11.41 31.00
N GLU A 219 -23.68 -10.34 30.21
CA GLU A 219 -24.72 -9.80 29.33
C GLU A 219 -24.18 -9.52 27.94
N LYS A 220 -25.11 -9.32 27.00
CA LYS A 220 -24.76 -8.89 25.64
C LYS A 220 -24.20 -7.47 25.64
N ILE A 221 -23.30 -7.22 24.70
CA ILE A 221 -22.84 -5.88 24.32
C ILE A 221 -23.33 -5.57 22.90
N SER A 222 -23.43 -4.29 22.56
CA SER A 222 -23.95 -3.88 21.24
C SER A 222 -23.23 -2.64 20.71
N ASN A 223 -23.38 -2.38 19.42
CA ASN A 223 -22.79 -1.23 18.72
C ASN A 223 -21.28 -1.12 18.97
N ILE A 224 -20.55 -2.19 18.67
CA ILE A 224 -19.11 -2.26 18.90
C ILE A 224 -18.42 -1.67 17.69
N ARG A 225 -17.63 -0.63 17.93
CA ARG A 225 -16.80 0.05 16.93
C ARG A 225 -15.35 -0.04 17.36
N THR A 226 -14.46 -0.21 16.40
CA THR A 226 -13.02 -0.29 16.63
C THR A 226 -12.33 0.80 15.82
N SER A 227 -11.27 1.37 16.39
CA SER A 227 -10.38 2.27 15.66
C SER A 227 -8.93 1.98 15.98
N PHE A 228 -8.06 2.09 14.99
CA PHE A 228 -6.62 1.96 15.11
C PHE A 228 -5.95 3.34 15.04
N PHE A 229 -4.95 3.56 15.88
CA PHE A 229 -4.24 4.84 15.94
C PHE A 229 -2.77 4.68 16.32
N VAL A 230 -1.89 5.33 15.56
CA VAL A 230 -0.46 5.46 15.84
C VAL A 230 -0.13 6.95 15.93
N PRO A 231 -0.06 7.52 17.14
CA PRO A 231 0.00 8.97 17.33
C PRO A 231 1.13 9.69 16.60
N GLN A 232 2.25 9.00 16.35
CA GLN A 232 3.42 9.57 15.68
C GLN A 232 3.24 9.74 14.16
N TYR A 233 2.35 8.96 13.54
CA TYR A 233 2.25 8.87 12.07
C TYR A 233 0.80 9.00 11.56
N MET A 234 -0.14 9.29 12.45
CA MET A 234 -1.55 9.48 12.14
C MET A 234 -2.04 10.75 12.84
N GLU A 235 -2.83 11.58 12.15
CA GLU A 235 -3.45 12.77 12.76
C GLU A 235 -4.72 12.43 13.52
N GLN A 236 -5.43 11.39 13.09
CA GLN A 236 -6.68 10.93 13.69
C GLN A 236 -6.79 9.40 13.64
N PRO A 237 -7.54 8.77 14.58
CA PRO A 237 -7.81 7.34 14.53
C PRO A 237 -8.59 6.96 13.27
N LYS A 238 -8.21 5.84 12.64
CA LYS A 238 -8.99 5.23 11.55
C LYS A 238 -9.96 4.22 12.16
N TYR A 239 -11.26 4.44 11.95
CA TYR A 239 -12.28 3.47 12.32
C TYR A 239 -12.29 2.32 11.31
N SER A 240 -12.48 1.11 11.81
CA SER A 240 -12.76 -0.06 10.97
C SER A 240 -14.11 0.12 10.27
N ASP A 241 -14.21 -0.36 9.04
CA ASP A 241 -15.48 -0.34 8.28
C ASP A 241 -16.57 -1.24 8.91
N GLU A 242 -16.15 -2.25 9.67
CA GLU A 242 -17.04 -3.21 10.32
C GLU A 242 -17.55 -2.70 11.69
N ILE A 243 -18.88 -2.77 11.87
CA ILE A 243 -19.54 -2.50 13.16
C ILE A 243 -20.22 -3.78 13.62
N ILE A 244 -19.82 -4.32 14.77
CA ILE A 244 -20.50 -5.49 15.34
C ILE A 244 -21.75 -5.01 16.08
N ALA A 245 -22.92 -5.32 15.52
CA ALA A 245 -24.20 -4.87 16.05
C ALA A 245 -24.48 -5.40 17.47
N THR A 246 -24.18 -6.66 17.75
CA THR A 246 -24.39 -7.30 19.05
C THR A 246 -23.45 -8.49 19.23
N MET A 247 -22.91 -8.67 20.44
CA MET A 247 -22.23 -9.91 20.86
C MET A 247 -22.87 -10.46 22.12
N LEU A 248 -23.23 -11.73 22.11
CA LEU A 248 -23.73 -12.49 23.25
C LEU A 248 -22.58 -12.85 24.21
N LYS A 249 -22.94 -13.39 25.38
CA LYS A 249 -21.97 -13.92 26.34
C LYS A 249 -21.20 -15.09 25.72
N GLY A 250 -19.87 -15.06 25.85
CA GLY A 250 -18.96 -16.06 25.33
C GLY A 250 -18.72 -15.97 23.82
N GLU A 251 -19.41 -15.06 23.12
CA GLU A 251 -19.23 -14.88 21.68
C GLU A 251 -17.87 -14.26 21.38
N THR A 252 -17.31 -14.69 20.25
CA THR A 252 -16.04 -14.23 19.72
C THR A 252 -16.27 -13.64 18.34
N SER A 253 -15.71 -12.47 18.08
CA SER A 253 -15.75 -11.82 16.78
C SER A 253 -14.38 -11.27 16.43
N THR A 254 -14.07 -11.22 15.14
CA THR A 254 -12.84 -10.64 14.62
C THR A 254 -13.21 -9.41 13.80
N VAL A 255 -12.44 -8.34 13.97
CA VAL A 255 -12.62 -7.09 13.21
C VAL A 255 -11.31 -6.72 12.53
N SER A 256 -11.38 -6.41 11.24
CA SER A 256 -10.23 -5.91 10.49
C SER A 256 -9.80 -4.51 10.94
N LEU A 257 -8.50 -4.27 11.03
CA LEU A 257 -7.91 -2.98 11.40
C LEU A 257 -7.32 -2.31 10.15
N GLN A 258 -7.69 -1.06 9.90
CA GLN A 258 -7.16 -0.20 8.83
C GLN A 258 -6.40 0.99 9.45
N GLY A 259 -5.52 1.62 8.68
CA GLY A 259 -4.70 2.74 9.14
C GLY A 259 -4.72 3.92 8.16
N LEU A 260 -4.96 5.12 8.69
CA LEU A 260 -4.88 6.37 7.93
C LEU A 260 -3.58 7.10 8.28
N PHE A 261 -2.49 6.70 7.64
CA PHE A 261 -1.17 7.26 7.88
C PHE A 261 -0.94 8.57 7.11
N THR A 262 -0.11 9.45 7.66
CA THR A 262 0.40 10.62 6.97
C THR A 262 1.68 10.28 6.22
N ASN A 263 2.13 11.19 5.35
CA ASN A 263 3.41 11.07 4.65
C ASN A 263 4.63 11.05 5.60
N GLN A 264 4.49 11.40 6.88
CA GLN A 264 5.58 11.33 7.86
C GLN A 264 6.10 9.90 8.06
N ILE A 265 5.27 8.88 7.80
CA ILE A 265 5.70 7.48 7.90
C ILE A 265 6.83 7.16 6.89
N PHE A 266 6.94 7.92 5.80
CA PHE A 266 8.02 7.77 4.82
C PHE A 266 9.38 8.32 5.28
N GLU A 267 9.44 9.03 6.41
CA GLU A 267 10.70 9.55 6.96
C GLU A 267 11.53 8.46 7.67
N ILE A 268 10.99 7.25 7.80
CA ILE A 268 11.59 6.13 8.51
C ILE A 268 12.73 5.50 7.69
N ASN A 269 13.96 5.65 8.17
CA ASN A 269 15.18 5.13 7.51
C ASN A 269 15.69 3.82 8.11
N GLU A 270 15.13 3.35 9.21
CA GLU A 270 15.45 2.07 9.85
C GLU A 270 14.18 1.47 10.45
N GLY A 271 14.03 0.14 10.39
CA GLY A 271 12.86 -0.54 10.97
C GLY A 271 12.76 -0.25 12.48
N LEU A 272 11.57 0.16 12.93
CA LEU A 272 11.35 0.61 14.29
C LEU A 272 10.02 0.12 14.86
N LYS A 273 9.97 0.10 16.20
CA LYS A 273 8.77 -0.30 16.96
C LYS A 273 8.17 0.93 17.62
N VAL A 274 6.93 1.26 17.30
CA VAL A 274 6.20 2.38 17.93
C VAL A 274 5.00 1.91 18.73
N ALA A 275 4.59 2.76 19.67
CA ALA A 275 3.34 2.55 20.39
C ALA A 275 2.16 2.93 19.50
N GLY A 276 1.25 1.98 19.31
CA GLY A 276 -0.09 2.22 18.77
C GLY A 276 -1.15 1.87 19.79
N GLU A 277 -2.39 2.19 19.47
CA GLU A 277 -3.55 1.73 20.22
C GLU A 277 -4.69 1.30 19.31
N VAL A 278 -5.47 0.33 19.80
CA VAL A 278 -6.79 0.03 19.27
C VAL A 278 -7.81 0.44 20.32
N LYS A 279 -8.72 1.33 19.94
CA LYS A 279 -9.82 1.76 20.79
C LYS A 279 -11.08 0.99 20.42
N VAL A 280 -11.74 0.41 21.43
CA VAL A 280 -13.01 -0.29 21.27
C VAL A 280 -14.09 0.45 22.02
N GLU A 281 -15.08 0.95 21.29
CA GLU A 281 -16.25 1.65 21.81
C GLU A 281 -17.47 0.73 21.72
N TYR A 282 -18.27 0.65 22.78
CA TYR A 282 -19.41 -0.25 22.83
C TYR A 282 -20.50 0.23 23.79
N LEU A 283 -21.72 -0.26 23.59
CA LEU A 283 -22.85 -0.09 24.51
C LEU A 283 -22.96 -1.29 25.44
N TYR A 284 -23.05 -1.02 26.74
CA TYR A 284 -23.31 -2.02 27.79
C TYR A 284 -24.36 -1.48 28.76
N TYR A 285 -25.45 -2.22 28.96
CA TYR A 285 -26.65 -1.75 29.68
C TYR A 285 -27.19 -0.39 29.18
N GLY A 286 -27.04 -0.09 27.89
CA GLY A 286 -27.50 1.18 27.29
C GLY A 286 -26.62 2.39 27.58
N LYS A 287 -25.48 2.22 28.26
CA LYS A 287 -24.46 3.25 28.46
C LYS A 287 -23.26 3.00 27.55
N GLU A 288 -22.67 4.07 27.03
CA GLU A 288 -21.44 4.01 26.23
C GLU A 288 -20.20 3.80 27.10
N TYR A 289 -19.34 2.92 26.64
CA TYR A 289 -18.03 2.63 27.20
C TYR A 289 -16.98 2.60 26.10
N SER A 290 -15.75 2.90 26.49
CA SER A 290 -14.58 2.83 25.61
C SER A 290 -13.43 2.18 26.34
N LYS A 291 -12.64 1.37 25.64
CA LYS A 291 -11.40 0.77 26.15
C LYS A 291 -10.31 0.88 25.10
N SER A 292 -9.19 1.49 25.46
CA SER A 292 -7.96 1.51 24.64
C SER A 292 -7.09 0.31 24.98
N ILE A 293 -6.61 -0.38 23.95
CA ILE A 293 -5.69 -1.51 24.03
C ILE A 293 -4.36 -1.04 23.43
N PRO A 294 -3.30 -0.88 24.24
CA PRO A 294 -2.00 -0.54 23.71
C PRO A 294 -1.45 -1.71 22.90
N LEU A 295 -0.75 -1.40 21.81
CA LEU A 295 -0.06 -2.40 21.00
C LEU A 295 1.27 -1.84 20.49
N THR A 296 2.18 -2.74 20.14
CA THR A 296 3.45 -2.39 19.53
C THR A 296 3.34 -2.59 18.03
N VAL A 297 3.45 -1.51 17.27
CA VAL A 297 3.42 -1.54 15.80
C VAL A 297 4.85 -1.62 15.29
N HIS A 298 5.09 -2.56 14.39
CA HIS A 298 6.35 -2.70 13.69
C HIS A 298 6.24 -1.98 12.35
N ILE A 299 7.07 -0.95 12.16
CA ILE A 299 7.13 -0.19 10.91
C ILE A 299 8.51 -0.40 10.30
N ASN A 300 8.52 -0.85 9.05
CA ASN A 300 9.75 -1.13 8.31
C ASN A 300 10.38 0.16 7.75
N ASN A 301 11.56 0.00 7.17
CA ASN A 301 12.22 1.05 6.41
C ASN A 301 11.35 1.47 5.21
N LYS A 302 11.40 2.74 4.79
CA LYS A 302 10.71 3.23 3.58
C LYS A 302 11.09 2.50 2.28
N ASN A 303 12.30 1.96 2.23
CA ASN A 303 12.82 1.18 1.10
C ASN A 303 12.42 -0.30 1.18
N ALA A 304 11.78 -0.74 2.27
CA ALA A 304 11.47 -2.15 2.48
C ALA A 304 10.19 -2.58 1.72
N MET A 305 10.23 -3.78 1.16
CA MET A 305 9.06 -4.50 0.66
C MET A 305 9.22 -6.02 0.74
N THR A 306 8.19 -6.75 0.34
CA THR A 306 8.17 -8.22 0.23
C THR A 306 7.73 -8.61 -1.18
N TRP A 307 8.19 -9.77 -1.66
CA TRP A 307 7.88 -10.32 -2.99
C TRP A 307 6.66 -11.28 -2.99
N ASP A 308 5.75 -11.14 -2.03
CA ASP A 308 4.44 -11.81 -2.04
C ASP A 308 3.54 -11.35 -3.21
N ASP A 309 3.83 -10.17 -3.76
CA ASP A 309 3.25 -9.66 -5.00
C ASP A 309 4.26 -8.78 -5.74
N ASP A 310 4.86 -9.29 -6.83
CA ASP A 310 5.87 -8.59 -7.63
C ASP A 310 5.44 -7.20 -8.12
N ARG A 311 4.13 -6.94 -8.25
CA ARG A 311 3.59 -5.64 -8.68
C ARG A 311 3.97 -4.52 -7.71
N LYS A 312 4.28 -4.85 -6.46
CA LYS A 312 4.70 -3.91 -5.41
C LYS A 312 5.92 -3.07 -5.81
N ALA A 313 6.85 -3.63 -6.58
CA ALA A 313 8.03 -2.92 -7.09
C ALA A 313 7.65 -1.68 -7.93
N ALA A 314 6.47 -1.67 -8.55
CA ALA A 314 5.98 -0.50 -9.30
C ALA A 314 5.80 0.75 -8.44
N SER A 315 5.60 0.61 -7.13
CA SER A 315 5.47 1.74 -6.21
C SER A 315 6.76 2.58 -6.13
N PHE A 316 7.91 1.97 -6.42
CA PHE A 316 9.21 2.67 -6.48
C PHE A 316 9.43 3.39 -7.82
N VAL A 317 8.64 3.10 -8.84
CA VAL A 317 8.74 3.76 -10.14
C VAL A 317 8.20 5.19 -10.02
N THR A 318 9.10 6.18 -9.93
CA THR A 318 8.76 7.57 -9.60
C THR A 318 9.01 8.51 -10.78
N ALA A 319 8.16 8.42 -11.80
CA ALA A 319 8.26 9.20 -13.03
C ALA A 319 8.15 10.73 -12.83
N ASN A 320 7.52 11.17 -11.74
CA ASN A 320 7.32 12.58 -11.41
C ASN A 320 8.43 13.18 -10.53
N ASN A 321 9.42 12.38 -10.08
CA ASN A 321 10.55 12.92 -9.32
C ASN A 321 11.25 14.01 -10.15
N PRO A 322 11.49 15.23 -9.63
CA PRO A 322 11.96 16.35 -10.44
C PRO A 322 13.27 16.09 -11.20
N LEU A 323 14.21 15.34 -10.59
CA LEU A 323 15.48 14.99 -11.24
C LEU A 323 15.25 14.02 -12.40
N VAL A 324 14.56 12.92 -12.14
CA VAL A 324 14.26 11.88 -13.14
C VAL A 324 13.42 12.45 -14.28
N TYR A 325 12.36 13.19 -13.94
CA TYR A 325 11.43 13.80 -14.88
C TYR A 325 12.14 14.78 -15.81
N SER A 326 12.83 15.78 -15.24
CA SER A 326 13.46 16.85 -16.02
C SER A 326 14.57 16.32 -16.92
N TYR A 327 15.40 15.40 -16.42
CA TYR A 327 16.47 14.78 -17.20
C TYR A 327 15.93 13.93 -18.35
N SER A 328 15.03 13.00 -18.04
CA SER A 328 14.46 12.07 -19.03
C SER A 328 13.66 12.81 -20.11
N ARG A 329 12.90 13.84 -19.75
CA ARG A 329 12.18 14.70 -20.71
C ARG A 329 13.11 15.51 -21.61
N SER A 330 14.16 16.08 -21.04
CA SER A 330 15.16 16.85 -21.80
C SER A 330 15.87 15.96 -22.82
N LEU A 331 16.31 14.78 -22.39
CA LEU A 331 17.02 13.82 -23.23
C LEU A 331 16.11 13.22 -24.31
N SER A 332 14.92 12.72 -23.94
CA SER A 332 13.95 12.18 -24.90
C SER A 332 13.50 13.20 -25.93
N GLY A 333 13.33 14.47 -25.54
CA GLY A 333 13.01 15.56 -26.46
C GLY A 333 14.11 15.80 -27.50
N ARG A 334 15.38 15.73 -27.10
CA ARG A 334 16.53 15.86 -28.01
C ARG A 334 16.65 14.69 -28.97
N ILE A 335 16.60 13.46 -28.44
CA ILE A 335 16.64 12.24 -29.28
C ILE A 335 15.51 12.27 -30.29
N ARG A 336 14.29 12.65 -29.87
CA ARG A 336 13.14 12.75 -30.77
C ARG A 336 13.34 13.72 -31.94
N ASN A 337 14.10 14.80 -31.75
CA ASN A 337 14.37 15.77 -32.80
C ASN A 337 15.40 15.28 -33.83
N GLU A 338 16.31 14.40 -33.42
CA GLU A 338 17.36 13.81 -34.28
C GLU A 338 17.04 12.37 -34.72
N ALA A 339 15.89 11.84 -34.29
CA ALA A 339 15.49 10.46 -34.53
C ALA A 339 15.36 10.16 -36.02
N ILE A 340 15.88 9.01 -36.42
CA ILE A 340 15.72 8.47 -37.76
C ILE A 340 14.25 8.10 -37.96
N SER A 341 13.58 8.71 -38.94
CA SER A 341 12.14 8.59 -39.18
C SER A 341 11.68 7.19 -39.58
N SER A 342 12.57 6.38 -40.16
CA SER A 342 12.29 5.00 -40.57
C SER A 342 12.34 3.99 -39.42
N LEU A 343 12.83 4.40 -38.26
CA LEU A 343 12.87 3.60 -37.05
C LEU A 343 11.84 4.10 -36.03
N ASP A 344 11.44 3.19 -35.15
CA ASP A 344 10.58 3.52 -34.03
C ASP A 344 11.21 4.58 -33.12
N LYS A 345 10.41 5.56 -32.69
CA LYS A 345 10.89 6.65 -31.84
C LYS A 345 11.11 6.19 -30.41
N ASN A 346 10.25 5.31 -29.88
CA ASN A 346 10.40 4.79 -28.53
C ASN A 346 11.61 3.86 -28.43
N PHE A 347 11.91 3.09 -29.47
CA PHE A 347 13.17 2.33 -29.56
C PHE A 347 14.39 3.24 -29.36
N GLN A 348 14.46 4.32 -30.13
CA GLN A 348 15.58 5.27 -30.08
C GLN A 348 15.64 5.99 -28.72
N ILE A 349 14.51 6.43 -28.18
CA ILE A 349 14.47 7.09 -26.87
C ILE A 349 14.89 6.12 -25.75
N GLY A 350 14.35 4.90 -25.72
CA GLY A 350 14.71 3.88 -24.73
C GLY A 350 16.20 3.54 -24.76
N MET A 351 16.77 3.39 -25.96
CA MET A 351 18.22 3.22 -26.15
C MET A 351 19.01 4.41 -25.58
N GLY A 352 18.62 5.64 -25.89
CA GLY A 352 19.36 6.81 -25.40
C GLY A 352 19.24 7.03 -23.89
N LEU A 353 18.08 6.73 -23.28
CA LEU A 353 17.94 6.71 -21.82
C LEU A 353 18.85 5.66 -21.19
N PHE A 354 18.94 4.46 -21.77
CA PHE A 354 19.81 3.40 -21.28
C PHE A 354 21.30 3.78 -21.41
N GLU A 355 21.70 4.28 -22.57
CA GLU A 355 23.07 4.73 -22.81
C GLU A 355 23.45 5.93 -21.93
N SER A 356 22.48 6.71 -21.45
CA SER A 356 22.75 7.75 -20.45
C SER A 356 23.20 7.15 -19.11
N LEU A 357 22.63 6.01 -18.70
CA LEU A 357 23.01 5.31 -17.47
C LEU A 357 24.37 4.62 -17.62
N ASN A 358 24.64 4.03 -18.77
CA ASN A 358 25.96 3.48 -19.13
C ASN A 358 27.03 4.58 -19.08
N LEU A 359 26.80 5.71 -19.76
CA LEU A 359 27.73 6.83 -19.77
C LEU A 359 27.92 7.48 -18.39
N TYR A 360 26.88 7.44 -17.56
CA TYR A 360 26.95 7.90 -16.17
C TYR A 360 27.88 7.03 -15.31
N GLY A 361 28.20 5.81 -15.76
CA GLY A 361 29.00 4.84 -15.01
C GLY A 361 28.18 4.18 -13.91
N LEU A 362 26.88 3.96 -14.15
CA LEU A 362 26.01 3.26 -13.23
C LEU A 362 26.41 1.78 -13.16
N GLY A 363 26.83 1.29 -12.00
CA GLY A 363 27.32 -0.08 -11.84
C GLY A 363 26.28 -1.04 -11.25
N TYR A 364 26.24 -2.28 -11.76
CA TYR A 364 25.54 -3.36 -11.09
C TYR A 364 26.33 -3.84 -9.87
N VAL A 365 25.71 -3.77 -8.70
CA VAL A 365 26.31 -4.19 -7.42
C VAL A 365 25.35 -5.14 -6.73
N VAL A 366 25.73 -6.41 -6.63
CA VAL A 366 24.95 -7.41 -5.87
C VAL A 366 25.00 -7.06 -4.39
N ASP A 367 23.85 -6.87 -3.75
CA ASP A 367 23.77 -6.77 -2.30
C ASP A 367 23.89 -8.19 -1.68
N PRO A 368 24.92 -8.47 -0.85
CA PRO A 368 25.06 -9.77 -0.19
C PRO A 368 23.96 -10.09 0.84
N SER A 369 23.17 -9.10 1.24
CA SER A 369 22.13 -9.19 2.27
C SER A 369 20.70 -9.08 1.73
N SER A 370 20.54 -8.69 0.46
CA SER A 370 19.24 -8.56 -0.21
C SER A 370 19.22 -9.06 -1.65
N ALA A 371 20.09 -10.00 -2.01
CA ALA A 371 20.11 -10.53 -3.37
C ALA A 371 18.73 -11.09 -3.75
N TYR A 372 18.08 -10.49 -4.75
CA TYR A 372 16.77 -10.90 -5.28
C TYR A 372 16.64 -12.42 -5.48
N VAL A 373 17.72 -13.09 -5.91
CA VAL A 373 17.77 -14.55 -6.08
C VAL A 373 17.34 -15.30 -4.82
N GLU A 374 17.79 -14.86 -3.64
CA GLU A 374 17.50 -15.53 -2.37
C GLU A 374 16.14 -15.09 -1.79
N LEU A 375 15.74 -13.83 -2.01
CA LEU A 375 14.51 -13.26 -1.43
C LEU A 375 13.25 -13.55 -2.26
N SER A 376 13.36 -13.66 -3.58
CA SER A 376 12.19 -14.00 -4.44
C SER A 376 11.70 -15.43 -4.25
N GLU A 377 12.54 -16.35 -3.73
CA GLU A 377 12.13 -17.70 -3.36
C GLU A 377 11.38 -17.74 -2.00
N ASP A 378 11.63 -16.78 -1.11
CA ASP A 378 10.94 -16.61 0.17
C ASP A 378 10.06 -15.36 0.15
N GLN A 379 8.79 -15.54 -0.20
CA GLN A 379 7.79 -14.47 -0.28
C GLN A 379 7.58 -13.67 1.03
N THR A 380 8.11 -14.15 2.16
CA THR A 380 8.04 -13.46 3.46
C THR A 380 9.29 -12.67 3.80
N ALA A 381 10.36 -12.81 3.01
CA ALA A 381 11.61 -12.13 3.24
C ALA A 381 11.53 -10.66 2.80
N VAL A 382 12.11 -9.77 3.61
CA VAL A 382 12.09 -8.32 3.37
C VAL A 382 13.26 -7.94 2.49
N ASP A 383 12.96 -7.29 1.37
CA ASP A 383 13.91 -6.71 0.42
C ASP A 383 13.96 -5.18 0.55
N TYR A 384 15.06 -4.56 0.10
CA TYR A 384 15.32 -3.13 0.21
C TYR A 384 15.62 -2.51 -1.16
N ILE A 385 14.60 -1.95 -1.81
CA ILE A 385 14.72 -1.33 -3.14
C ILE A 385 15.00 0.17 -3.00
N GLN A 386 16.03 0.65 -3.68
CA GLN A 386 16.36 2.07 -3.83
C GLN A 386 15.36 2.78 -4.76
N PHE A 387 14.91 3.97 -4.35
CA PHE A 387 14.22 4.86 -5.26
C PHE A 387 15.18 5.34 -6.36
N PRO A 388 14.67 5.68 -7.57
CA PRO A 388 15.50 6.13 -8.70
C PRO A 388 16.53 7.21 -8.36
N GLN A 389 16.15 8.20 -7.55
CA GLN A 389 17.07 9.26 -7.13
C GLN A 389 18.18 8.73 -6.21
N GLN A 390 17.89 7.75 -5.35
CA GLN A 390 18.92 7.11 -4.52
C GLN A 390 19.91 6.33 -5.39
N THR A 391 19.43 5.52 -6.32
CA THR A 391 20.27 4.76 -7.28
C THR A 391 21.17 5.69 -8.10
N LEU A 392 20.65 6.85 -8.50
CA LEU A 392 21.46 7.87 -9.16
C LEU A 392 22.51 8.48 -8.23
N ILE A 393 22.17 8.79 -6.98
CA ILE A 393 23.12 9.37 -6.02
C ILE A 393 24.22 8.36 -5.63
N SER A 394 23.87 7.08 -5.46
CA SER A 394 24.79 6.01 -5.08
C SER A 394 25.66 5.53 -6.26
N GLN A 395 25.23 5.79 -7.49
CA GLN A 395 25.84 5.31 -8.73
C GLN A 395 25.91 3.77 -8.84
N GLY A 396 25.01 3.07 -8.13
CA GLY A 396 24.91 1.62 -8.25
C GLY A 396 23.73 1.02 -7.50
N GLY A 397 23.37 -0.19 -7.92
CA GLY A 397 22.28 -0.97 -7.35
C GLY A 397 22.25 -2.36 -7.96
N ASP A 398 21.39 -3.22 -7.45
CA ASP A 398 21.11 -4.55 -7.97
C ASP A 398 19.97 -4.54 -9.01
N CYS A 399 19.36 -5.69 -9.29
CA CYS A 399 18.55 -5.87 -10.48
C CYS A 399 17.24 -5.06 -10.44
N ASP A 400 16.60 -5.01 -9.30
CA ASP A 400 15.38 -4.26 -9.02
C ASP A 400 15.64 -2.75 -8.91
N ASP A 401 16.71 -2.32 -8.23
CA ASP A 401 17.16 -0.92 -8.19
C ASP A 401 17.31 -0.32 -9.59
N LEU A 402 18.08 -1.01 -10.43
CA LEU A 402 18.33 -0.58 -11.81
C LEU A 402 17.06 -0.65 -12.66
N SER A 403 16.20 -1.64 -12.41
CA SER A 403 14.92 -1.79 -13.11
C SER A 403 13.97 -0.65 -12.81
N VAL A 404 13.83 -0.31 -11.53
CA VAL A 404 13.02 0.79 -11.03
C VAL A 404 13.49 2.13 -11.60
N LEU A 405 14.81 2.39 -11.60
CA LEU A 405 15.38 3.59 -12.19
C LEU A 405 15.07 3.69 -13.70
N TYR A 406 15.38 2.64 -14.46
CA TYR A 406 15.18 2.67 -15.91
C TYR A 406 13.70 2.77 -16.29
N ALA A 407 12.81 2.01 -15.62
CA ALA A 407 11.37 2.12 -15.78
C ALA A 407 10.85 3.54 -15.47
N SER A 408 11.41 4.19 -14.43
CA SER A 408 11.03 5.56 -14.07
C SER A 408 11.41 6.57 -15.15
N MET A 409 12.58 6.42 -15.77
CA MET A 409 13.02 7.28 -16.88
C MET A 409 12.17 7.09 -18.14
N LEU A 410 11.76 5.86 -18.43
CA LEU A 410 10.85 5.52 -19.53
C LEU A 410 9.47 6.14 -19.32
N GLU A 411 8.86 5.91 -18.15
CA GLU A 411 7.54 6.47 -17.81
C GLU A 411 7.57 8.01 -17.76
N ALA A 412 8.64 8.59 -17.22
CA ALA A 412 8.87 10.03 -17.24
C ALA A 412 8.88 10.58 -18.68
N SER A 413 9.44 9.82 -19.63
CA SER A 413 9.48 10.16 -21.07
C SER A 413 8.16 9.88 -21.80
N GLY A 414 7.15 9.35 -21.11
CA GLY A 414 5.85 8.99 -21.66
C GLY A 414 5.81 7.61 -22.33
N ILE A 415 6.85 6.80 -22.18
CA ILE A 415 6.94 5.45 -22.74
C ILE A 415 6.45 4.45 -21.67
N PRO A 416 5.39 3.67 -21.94
CA PRO A 416 4.94 2.66 -21.00
C PRO A 416 6.03 1.63 -20.72
N ALA A 417 6.29 1.38 -19.43
CA ALA A 417 7.21 0.38 -18.93
C ALA A 417 6.46 -0.80 -18.28
N ALA A 418 7.13 -1.93 -18.20
CA ALA A 418 6.67 -3.14 -17.54
C ALA A 418 7.85 -3.83 -16.87
N PHE A 419 7.60 -4.50 -15.75
CA PHE A 419 8.57 -5.44 -15.20
C PHE A 419 8.37 -6.82 -15.81
N ILE A 420 9.47 -7.51 -16.02
CA ILE A 420 9.53 -8.94 -16.27
C ILE A 420 10.22 -9.57 -15.08
N THR A 421 9.55 -10.52 -14.43
CA THR A 421 10.16 -11.34 -13.38
C THR A 421 10.32 -12.77 -13.89
N ILE A 422 11.47 -13.36 -13.58
CA ILE A 422 11.78 -14.78 -13.75
C ILE A 422 12.33 -15.28 -12.40
N PRO A 423 12.43 -16.59 -12.14
CA PRO A 423 12.97 -17.09 -10.88
C PRO A 423 14.34 -16.48 -10.59
N GLY A 424 14.43 -15.74 -9.49
CA GLY A 424 15.65 -15.08 -9.06
C GLY A 424 16.14 -13.91 -9.93
N HIS A 425 15.34 -13.35 -10.83
CA HIS A 425 15.71 -12.10 -11.50
C HIS A 425 14.54 -11.20 -11.94
N ILE A 426 14.74 -9.89 -11.95
CA ILE A 426 13.80 -8.87 -12.45
C ILE A 426 14.50 -7.90 -13.41
N TYR A 427 13.80 -7.54 -14.50
CA TYR A 427 14.27 -6.55 -15.47
C TYR A 427 13.09 -5.85 -16.15
N VAL A 428 13.37 -4.93 -17.09
CA VAL A 428 12.39 -4.00 -17.65
C VAL A 428 12.05 -4.36 -19.09
N ALA A 429 10.80 -4.19 -19.48
CA ALA A 429 10.41 -4.03 -20.88
C ALA A 429 9.73 -2.69 -21.09
N TYR A 430 9.80 -2.15 -22.30
CA TYR A 430 9.08 -0.93 -22.65
C TYR A 430 8.39 -1.03 -24.01
N GLN A 431 7.30 -0.27 -24.14
CA GLN A 431 6.41 -0.38 -25.29
C GLN A 431 6.93 0.44 -26.50
N LEU A 432 7.02 -0.20 -27.66
CA LEU A 432 7.29 0.45 -28.94
C LEU A 432 6.03 1.09 -29.51
N ASP A 433 6.19 2.12 -30.34
CA ASP A 433 5.08 2.86 -30.99
C ASP A 433 4.65 2.16 -32.29
N MET A 434 4.37 0.85 -32.19
CA MET A 434 3.94 0.04 -33.31
C MET A 434 3.10 -1.17 -32.89
N LYS A 435 2.43 -1.77 -33.86
CA LYS A 435 1.62 -2.98 -33.69
C LYS A 435 2.38 -4.24 -34.09
N GLU A 436 1.93 -5.39 -33.58
CA GLU A 436 2.61 -6.67 -33.81
C GLU A 436 2.82 -6.97 -35.30
N HIS A 437 1.78 -6.78 -36.12
CA HIS A 437 1.85 -7.05 -37.55
C HIS A 437 2.87 -6.15 -38.28
N GLU A 438 3.07 -4.93 -37.80
CA GLU A 438 4.04 -3.98 -38.35
C GLU A 438 5.45 -4.36 -37.92
N ALA A 439 5.64 -4.61 -36.63
CA ALA A 439 6.92 -5.02 -36.04
C ALA A 439 7.49 -6.26 -36.75
N ARG A 440 6.67 -7.31 -36.89
CA ARG A 440 7.09 -8.56 -37.55
C ARG A 440 7.52 -8.40 -39.01
N ARG A 441 7.07 -7.34 -39.68
CA ARG A 441 7.39 -7.08 -41.09
C ARG A 441 8.56 -6.12 -41.27
N ARG A 442 8.67 -5.12 -40.40
CA ARG A 442 9.51 -3.95 -40.63
C ARG A 442 10.59 -3.75 -39.59
N PHE A 443 10.41 -4.25 -38.37
CA PHE A 443 11.36 -4.00 -37.29
C PHE A 443 12.55 -4.96 -37.37
N PRO A 444 13.79 -4.46 -37.54
CA PRO A 444 14.97 -5.29 -37.49
C PRO A 444 15.11 -5.93 -36.10
N GLY A 445 15.41 -7.23 -36.02
CA GLY A 445 15.43 -7.94 -34.74
C GLY A 445 14.03 -8.23 -34.14
N ALA A 446 12.96 -8.29 -34.94
CA ALA A 446 11.60 -8.58 -34.44
C ALA A 446 11.44 -9.90 -33.65
N ASN A 447 12.39 -10.84 -33.77
CA ASN A 447 12.42 -12.08 -33.00
C ASN A 447 12.84 -11.87 -31.53
N ASP A 448 13.45 -10.73 -31.22
CA ASP A 448 13.87 -10.33 -29.87
C ASP A 448 12.84 -9.39 -29.20
N LEU A 449 11.63 -9.31 -29.76
CA LEU A 449 10.51 -8.56 -29.19
C LEU A 449 9.49 -9.48 -28.51
N LEU A 450 8.78 -8.91 -27.55
CA LEU A 450 7.67 -9.54 -26.83
C LEU A 450 6.34 -8.97 -27.34
N PHE A 451 5.36 -9.84 -27.60
CA PHE A 451 4.05 -9.46 -28.13
C PHE A 451 2.97 -9.83 -27.12
N ILE A 452 2.34 -8.83 -26.50
CA ILE A 452 1.32 -9.02 -25.46
C ILE A 452 0.13 -8.09 -25.79
N ASN A 453 -1.06 -8.66 -25.92
CA ASN A 453 -2.31 -7.92 -26.19
C ASN A 453 -2.20 -6.95 -27.41
N ASP A 454 -1.58 -7.40 -28.51
CA ASP A 454 -1.31 -6.59 -29.73
C ASP A 454 -0.36 -5.38 -29.52
N ASN A 455 0.23 -5.26 -28.33
CA ASN A 455 1.30 -4.30 -28.05
C ASN A 455 2.66 -4.97 -28.17
N VAL A 456 3.64 -4.19 -28.63
CA VAL A 456 5.01 -4.62 -28.90
C VAL A 456 5.90 -4.09 -27.79
N TRP A 457 6.59 -5.00 -27.10
CA TRP A 457 7.44 -4.71 -25.96
C TRP A 457 8.88 -5.12 -26.24
N LEU A 458 9.81 -4.26 -25.86
CA LEU A 458 11.24 -4.50 -25.97
C LEU A 458 11.80 -4.79 -24.59
N PRO A 459 12.24 -6.03 -24.31
CA PRO A 459 12.83 -6.39 -23.02
C PRO A 459 14.30 -5.96 -22.95
N VAL A 460 14.73 -5.43 -21.82
CA VAL A 460 16.09 -4.94 -21.58
C VAL A 460 16.60 -5.50 -20.27
N GLU A 461 17.64 -6.33 -20.33
CA GLU A 461 18.39 -6.78 -19.16
C GLU A 461 19.20 -5.62 -18.58
N VAL A 462 18.63 -4.92 -17.60
CA VAL A 462 19.20 -3.67 -17.08
C VAL A 462 20.50 -3.87 -16.30
N THR A 463 20.76 -5.07 -15.75
CA THR A 463 22.01 -5.35 -15.04
C THR A 463 23.25 -5.34 -15.93
N LEU A 464 23.05 -5.44 -17.26
CA LEU A 464 24.12 -5.35 -18.24
C LEU A 464 24.36 -3.89 -18.72
N VAL A 465 24.02 -2.90 -17.90
CA VAL A 465 24.18 -1.46 -18.22
C VAL A 465 25.58 -1.11 -18.72
N ASP A 466 26.64 -1.66 -18.12
CA ASP A 466 28.04 -1.46 -18.53
C ASP A 466 28.38 -2.07 -19.91
N SER A 467 27.54 -2.97 -20.42
CA SER A 467 27.75 -3.66 -21.70
C SER A 467 27.07 -2.98 -22.90
N GLY A 468 26.26 -1.95 -22.64
CA GLY A 468 25.50 -1.22 -23.64
C GLY A 468 24.17 -1.85 -24.02
N PHE A 469 23.29 -1.02 -24.58
CA PHE A 469 21.87 -1.32 -24.79
C PHE A 469 21.62 -2.56 -25.64
N LEU A 470 22.38 -2.77 -26.72
CA LEU A 470 22.08 -3.87 -27.65
C LEU A 470 22.29 -5.25 -27.04
N LEU A 471 23.33 -5.40 -26.21
CA LEU A 471 23.56 -6.67 -25.51
C LEU A 471 22.49 -6.89 -24.45
N SER A 472 22.10 -5.84 -23.73
CA SER A 472 21.05 -5.87 -22.72
C SER A 472 19.69 -6.27 -23.32
N TRP A 473 19.34 -5.72 -24.48
CA TRP A 473 18.12 -6.11 -25.18
C TRP A 473 18.16 -7.57 -25.65
N GLN A 474 19.23 -7.98 -26.34
CA GLN A 474 19.37 -9.36 -26.83
C GLN A 474 19.36 -10.38 -25.69
N THR A 475 19.97 -10.03 -24.55
CA THR A 475 20.00 -10.88 -23.36
C THR A 475 18.64 -10.99 -22.70
N GLY A 476 17.93 -9.87 -22.51
CA GLY A 476 16.56 -9.89 -21.97
C GLY A 476 15.63 -10.74 -22.85
N ALA A 477 15.69 -10.56 -24.17
CA ALA A 477 14.93 -11.38 -25.11
C ALA A 477 15.28 -12.87 -25.05
N ARG A 478 16.56 -13.20 -24.86
CA ARG A 478 17.02 -14.58 -24.67
C ARG A 478 16.49 -15.18 -23.36
N GLN A 479 16.58 -14.47 -22.23
CA GLN A 479 16.12 -14.97 -20.94
C GLN A 479 14.61 -15.27 -20.94
N ILE A 480 13.78 -14.45 -21.60
CA ILE A 480 12.36 -14.75 -21.78
C ILE A 480 12.17 -16.08 -22.51
N ARG A 481 12.93 -16.30 -23.60
CA ARG A 481 12.83 -17.55 -24.39
C ARG A 481 13.28 -18.76 -23.59
N GLU A 482 14.34 -18.62 -22.79
CA GLU A 482 14.89 -19.67 -21.94
C GLU A 482 13.93 -20.02 -20.77
N ASN A 483 13.20 -19.03 -20.24
CA ASN A 483 12.24 -19.18 -19.15
C ASN A 483 10.78 -19.21 -19.64
N LYS A 484 10.54 -19.73 -20.84
CA LYS A 484 9.19 -19.74 -21.44
C LYS A 484 8.20 -20.51 -20.55
N GLY A 485 7.18 -19.79 -20.06
CA GLY A 485 6.16 -20.34 -19.15
C GLY A 485 6.51 -20.26 -17.67
N GLN A 486 7.61 -19.60 -17.31
CA GLN A 486 8.05 -19.33 -15.95
C GLN A 486 8.42 -17.85 -15.74
N TYR A 487 8.04 -16.97 -16.66
CA TYR A 487 8.18 -15.53 -16.48
C TYR A 487 6.80 -14.92 -16.25
N GLU A 488 6.76 -13.87 -15.44
CA GLU A 488 5.59 -13.03 -15.25
C GLU A 488 5.84 -11.64 -15.86
N PHE A 489 4.76 -10.93 -16.19
CA PHE A 489 4.81 -9.66 -16.89
C PHE A 489 3.85 -8.66 -16.27
N TYR A 490 4.39 -7.55 -15.76
CA TYR A 490 3.65 -6.57 -14.97
C TYR A 490 3.79 -5.16 -15.56
N PRO A 491 2.83 -4.69 -16.36
CA PRO A 491 2.80 -3.28 -16.80
C PRO A 491 2.75 -2.34 -15.60
N VAL A 492 3.68 -1.38 -15.54
CA VAL A 492 3.82 -0.46 -14.40
C VAL A 492 2.52 0.32 -14.16
N ARG A 493 1.89 0.81 -15.23
CA ARG A 493 0.64 1.59 -15.14
C ARG A 493 -0.56 0.77 -14.65
N GLU A 494 -0.57 -0.54 -14.88
CA GLU A 494 -1.60 -1.43 -14.34
C GLU A 494 -1.31 -1.73 -12.87
N ALA A 495 -0.05 -2.00 -12.52
CA ALA A 495 0.39 -2.18 -11.14
C ALA A 495 0.08 -0.95 -10.26
N TRP A 496 0.24 0.27 -10.77
CA TRP A 496 -0.12 1.52 -10.06
C TRP A 496 -1.60 1.65 -9.69
N GLN A 497 -2.50 0.90 -10.32
CA GLN A 497 -3.92 0.90 -9.91
C GLN A 497 -4.12 0.21 -8.56
N THR A 498 -3.21 -0.69 -8.17
CA THR A 498 -3.23 -1.41 -6.90
C THR A 498 -2.19 -0.87 -5.92
N TYR A 499 -0.99 -0.56 -6.42
CA TYR A 499 0.15 -0.07 -5.65
C TYR A 499 0.66 1.26 -6.25
N PRO A 500 0.07 2.41 -5.85
CA PRO A 500 0.43 3.70 -6.41
C PRO A 500 1.91 4.05 -6.22
N ALA A 501 2.46 4.83 -7.15
CA ALA A 501 3.81 5.38 -7.00
C ALA A 501 3.94 6.23 -5.74
N ALA A 502 5.01 6.03 -4.98
CA ALA A 502 5.31 6.83 -3.80
C ALA A 502 5.92 8.18 -4.17
N GLU A 503 5.52 9.25 -3.48
CA GLU A 503 6.19 10.54 -3.60
C GLU A 503 7.44 10.57 -2.72
N PHE A 504 8.62 10.51 -3.33
CA PHE A 504 9.89 10.51 -2.63
C PHE A 504 10.91 11.46 -3.25
N GLU A 505 11.54 12.27 -2.39
CA GLU A 505 12.70 13.09 -2.71
C GLU A 505 13.82 12.80 -1.72
N SER A 506 15.00 12.48 -2.25
CA SER A 506 16.21 12.26 -1.46
C SER A 506 17.06 13.53 -1.36
N SER A 507 17.76 13.67 -0.25
CA SER A 507 18.83 14.66 -0.11
C SER A 507 20.10 14.15 -0.80
N GLY A 508 20.51 14.81 -1.88
CA GLY A 508 21.74 14.49 -2.58
C GLY A 508 21.77 15.04 -4.00
N ILE A 509 22.93 14.99 -4.62
CA ILE A 509 23.16 15.52 -5.97
C ILE A 509 23.71 14.39 -6.82
N ALA A 510 23.03 14.08 -7.93
CA ALA A 510 23.55 13.23 -8.99
C ALA A 510 23.98 14.09 -10.17
N TYR A 511 25.21 13.88 -10.66
CA TYR A 511 25.78 14.63 -11.78
C TYR A 511 25.60 13.86 -13.09
N LEU A 512 24.39 13.90 -13.64
CA LEU A 512 24.05 13.18 -14.85
C LEU A 512 24.81 13.71 -16.08
N PRO A 513 25.17 12.85 -17.05
CA PRO A 513 25.88 13.26 -18.26
C PRO A 513 25.12 14.31 -19.05
N ALA A 514 25.84 15.21 -19.72
CA ALA A 514 25.18 16.25 -20.51
C ALA A 514 24.41 15.60 -21.67
N PRO A 515 23.19 16.05 -22.00
CA PRO A 515 22.40 15.41 -23.06
C PRO A 515 23.09 15.35 -24.43
N ALA A 516 24.02 16.26 -24.73
CA ALA A 516 24.81 16.22 -25.95
C ALA A 516 25.80 15.04 -26.00
N GLU A 517 26.43 14.70 -24.87
CA GLU A 517 27.35 13.57 -24.75
C GLU A 517 26.57 12.25 -24.88
N VAL A 518 25.38 12.20 -24.27
CA VAL A 518 24.47 11.06 -24.41
C VAL A 518 24.02 10.88 -25.85
N LEU A 519 23.69 11.95 -26.58
CA LEU A 519 23.34 11.87 -28.00
C LEU A 519 24.48 11.27 -28.83
N GLU A 520 25.74 11.62 -28.53
CA GLU A 520 26.88 11.06 -29.24
C GLU A 520 27.00 9.55 -28.98
N GLN A 521 26.88 9.11 -27.73
CA GLN A 521 26.90 7.70 -27.35
C GLN A 521 25.71 6.93 -27.96
N HIS A 522 24.50 7.50 -27.87
CA HIS A 522 23.30 6.97 -28.50
C HIS A 522 23.49 6.77 -30.01
N ASN A 523 24.05 7.76 -30.71
CA ASN A 523 24.33 7.67 -32.14
C ASN A 523 25.38 6.60 -32.48
N ARG A 524 26.36 6.35 -31.60
CA ARG A 524 27.30 5.23 -31.77
C ARG A 524 26.59 3.88 -31.65
N GLU A 525 25.76 3.70 -30.64
CA GLU A 525 25.05 2.44 -30.41
C GLU A 525 23.98 2.20 -31.48
N LEU A 526 23.28 3.24 -31.93
CA LEU A 526 22.34 3.16 -33.06
C LEU A 526 23.04 2.75 -34.36
N LYS A 527 24.23 3.31 -34.64
CA LYS A 527 25.05 2.88 -35.80
C LYS A 527 25.48 1.42 -35.66
N ARG A 528 25.82 0.96 -34.46
CA ARG A 528 26.18 -0.45 -34.20
C ARG A 528 24.99 -1.37 -34.50
N PHE A 529 23.80 -1.02 -34.03
CA PHE A 529 22.55 -1.73 -34.33
C PHE A 529 22.32 -1.83 -35.85
N LEU A 530 22.33 -0.69 -36.54
CA LEU A 530 22.11 -0.64 -37.97
C LEU A 530 23.14 -1.48 -38.74
N ARG A 531 24.41 -1.50 -38.31
CA ARG A 531 25.45 -2.37 -38.91
C ARG A 531 25.17 -3.85 -38.70
N GLN A 532 24.74 -4.24 -37.50
CA GLN A 532 24.41 -5.64 -37.21
C GLN A 532 23.26 -6.12 -38.11
N GLU A 533 22.22 -5.31 -38.26
CA GLU A 533 21.07 -5.64 -39.12
C GLU A 533 21.43 -5.64 -40.61
N LEU A 534 22.25 -4.67 -41.02
CA LEU A 534 22.77 -4.55 -42.38
C LEU A 534 23.61 -5.78 -42.79
N SER A 535 24.34 -6.39 -41.84
CA SER A 535 25.28 -7.48 -42.11
C SER A 535 24.65 -8.67 -42.87
N THR A 536 23.39 -8.99 -42.59
CA THR A 536 22.69 -10.10 -43.27
C THR A 536 22.44 -9.78 -44.74
N GLN A 537 22.06 -8.55 -45.07
CA GLN A 537 21.84 -8.12 -46.45
C GLN A 537 23.16 -8.03 -47.22
N LEU A 538 24.19 -7.49 -46.58
CA LEU A 538 25.53 -7.42 -47.17
C LEU A 538 26.10 -8.81 -47.44
N ALA A 539 25.95 -9.76 -46.51
CA ALA A 539 26.41 -11.14 -46.70
C ALA A 539 25.76 -11.82 -47.91
N MET A 540 24.48 -11.55 -48.17
CA MET A 540 23.78 -12.05 -49.37
C MET A 540 24.38 -11.45 -50.66
N ILE A 541 24.66 -10.15 -50.68
CA ILE A 541 25.28 -9.47 -51.83
C ILE A 541 26.72 -9.96 -52.03
N GLU A 542 27.50 -10.12 -50.97
CA GLU A 542 28.86 -10.67 -51.00
C GLU A 542 28.89 -12.09 -51.57
N GLN A 543 27.92 -12.94 -51.18
CA GLN A 543 27.79 -14.28 -51.74
C GLN A 543 27.50 -14.23 -53.24
N GLN A 544 26.65 -13.31 -53.70
CA GLN A 544 26.37 -13.11 -55.14
C GLN A 544 27.63 -12.65 -55.88
N ILE A 545 28.36 -11.66 -55.35
CA ILE A 545 29.63 -11.18 -55.90
C ILE A 545 30.64 -12.33 -56.02
N SER A 546 30.71 -13.21 -55.01
CA SER A 546 31.62 -14.36 -55.04
C SER A 546 31.25 -15.40 -56.09
N LYS A 547 29.97 -15.54 -56.46
CA LYS A 547 29.51 -16.51 -57.47
C LYS A 547 29.60 -15.97 -58.89
N GLU A 548 29.25 -14.70 -59.07
CA GLU A 548 29.09 -14.05 -60.38
C GLU A 548 30.35 -13.29 -60.82
N GLY A 549 31.28 -13.03 -59.91
CA GLY A 549 32.48 -12.23 -60.15
C GLY A 549 32.24 -10.73 -60.00
N LYS A 550 33.20 -9.91 -60.46
CA LYS A 550 33.07 -8.43 -60.42
C LYS A 550 31.82 -7.99 -61.20
N SER A 551 30.86 -7.38 -60.52
CA SER A 551 29.63 -6.85 -61.11
C SER A 551 29.36 -5.46 -60.59
N HIS A 552 29.38 -4.46 -61.47
CA HIS A 552 29.08 -3.07 -61.15
C HIS A 552 27.65 -2.90 -60.60
N ILE A 553 26.71 -3.75 -61.03
CA ILE A 553 25.34 -3.76 -60.50
C ILE A 553 25.35 -4.20 -59.03
N LEU A 554 26.08 -5.26 -58.69
CA LEU A 554 26.17 -5.73 -57.30
C LEU A 554 26.95 -4.77 -56.41
N TYR A 555 27.99 -4.11 -56.93
CA TYR A 555 28.70 -3.04 -56.20
C TYR A 555 27.83 -1.80 -55.99
N ASN A 556 27.04 -1.40 -57.00
CA ASN A 556 26.04 -0.34 -56.83
C ASN A 556 25.00 -0.75 -55.78
N LYS A 557 24.51 -1.99 -55.83
CA LYS A 557 23.57 -2.53 -54.84
C LYS A 557 24.16 -2.51 -53.43
N MET A 558 25.45 -2.85 -53.27
CA MET A 558 26.18 -2.73 -52.01
C MET A 558 26.16 -1.27 -51.51
N GLY A 559 26.51 -0.31 -52.37
CA GLY A 559 26.48 1.11 -52.06
C GLY A 559 25.08 1.62 -51.71
N VAL A 560 24.05 1.23 -52.45
CA VAL A 560 22.64 1.56 -52.16
C VAL A 560 22.23 1.01 -50.81
N THR A 561 22.65 -0.22 -50.48
CA THR A 561 22.35 -0.86 -49.20
C THR A 561 22.99 -0.07 -48.05
N TYR A 562 24.27 0.32 -48.15
CA TYR A 562 24.88 1.21 -47.16
C TYR A 562 24.18 2.57 -47.06
N ALA A 563 23.85 3.19 -48.19
CA ALA A 563 23.26 4.52 -48.25
C ALA A 563 21.86 4.58 -47.62
N ARG A 564 21.04 3.54 -47.82
CA ARG A 564 19.72 3.38 -47.18
C ARG A 564 19.78 3.36 -45.65
N TYR A 565 20.87 2.85 -45.10
CA TYR A 565 21.09 2.77 -43.66
C TYR A 565 21.92 3.96 -43.12
N GLY A 566 22.13 5.00 -43.94
CA GLY A 566 22.84 6.23 -43.54
C GLY A 566 24.36 6.11 -43.49
N PHE A 567 24.93 4.98 -43.92
CA PHE A 567 26.39 4.76 -44.00
C PHE A 567 26.95 5.39 -45.29
N LEU A 568 26.92 6.72 -45.36
CA LEU A 568 27.24 7.47 -46.58
C LEU A 568 28.71 7.32 -47.00
N ASP A 569 29.65 7.16 -46.07
CA ASP A 569 31.07 7.01 -46.39
C ASP A 569 31.38 5.63 -47.00
N GLU A 570 30.79 4.58 -46.45
CA GLU A 570 30.86 3.23 -47.02
C GLU A 570 30.14 3.18 -48.38
N ALA A 571 28.97 3.81 -48.48
CA ALA A 571 28.24 3.93 -49.74
C ALA A 571 29.07 4.65 -50.82
N LEU A 572 29.70 5.78 -50.45
CA LEU A 572 30.59 6.55 -51.31
C LEU A 572 31.72 5.65 -51.85
N THR A 573 32.34 4.85 -50.99
CA THR A 573 33.42 3.92 -51.37
C THR A 573 32.95 2.91 -52.43
N TRP A 574 31.78 2.32 -52.24
CA TRP A 574 31.23 1.33 -53.17
C TRP A 574 30.78 1.94 -54.50
N PHE A 575 30.14 3.12 -54.47
CA PHE A 575 29.78 3.82 -55.70
C PHE A 575 31.03 4.32 -56.44
N GLN A 576 32.06 4.80 -55.73
CA GLN A 576 33.32 5.23 -56.34
C GLN A 576 34.00 4.07 -57.06
N ARG A 577 34.04 2.88 -56.42
CA ARG A 577 34.58 1.66 -57.03
C ARG A 577 33.87 1.29 -58.34
N VAL A 578 32.57 1.53 -58.46
CA VAL A 578 31.84 1.32 -59.71
C VAL A 578 32.32 2.29 -60.78
N VAL A 579 32.34 3.59 -60.48
CA VAL A 579 32.63 4.64 -61.46
C VAL A 579 34.11 4.73 -61.84
N ASP A 580 35.00 4.16 -61.03
CA ASP A 580 36.42 3.97 -61.37
C ASP A 580 36.61 2.88 -62.44
N GLU A 581 35.72 1.88 -62.50
CA GLU A 581 35.74 0.82 -63.51
C GLU A 581 34.93 1.19 -64.77
N GLN A 582 33.76 1.80 -64.61
CA GLN A 582 32.90 2.25 -65.71
C GLN A 582 31.88 3.31 -65.28
N ASP A 583 31.50 4.20 -66.20
CA ASP A 583 30.41 5.15 -65.97
C ASP A 583 29.04 4.45 -65.93
N PHE A 584 28.67 3.94 -64.75
CA PHE A 584 27.35 3.38 -64.48
C PHE A 584 26.42 4.48 -63.94
N TYR A 585 25.45 4.90 -64.77
CA TYR A 585 24.61 6.06 -64.45
C TYR A 585 23.90 5.99 -63.07
N PRO A 586 23.44 4.82 -62.55
CA PRO A 586 22.85 4.76 -61.20
C PRO A 586 23.85 5.14 -60.11
N SER A 587 25.08 4.64 -60.18
CA SER A 587 26.14 4.99 -59.22
C SER A 587 26.55 6.46 -59.34
N LEU A 588 26.58 7.03 -60.55
CA LEU A 588 26.84 8.46 -60.76
C LEU A 588 25.74 9.33 -60.13
N ILE A 589 24.46 8.95 -60.26
CA ILE A 589 23.35 9.62 -59.57
C ILE A 589 23.53 9.52 -58.05
N ASN A 590 23.83 8.32 -57.54
CA ASN A 590 23.98 8.10 -56.11
C ASN A 590 25.19 8.85 -55.51
N LEU A 591 26.31 8.98 -56.24
CA LEU A 591 27.41 9.87 -55.85
C LEU A 591 26.96 11.32 -55.80
N GLY A 592 26.20 11.77 -56.81
CA GLY A 592 25.57 13.09 -56.82
C GLY A 592 24.71 13.33 -55.58
N ASN A 593 23.88 12.35 -55.21
CA ASN A 593 23.03 12.39 -54.02
C ASN A 593 23.86 12.48 -52.73
N ILE A 594 24.95 11.71 -52.59
CA ILE A 594 25.84 11.77 -51.42
C ILE A 594 26.47 13.16 -51.29
N PHE A 595 27.05 13.69 -52.37
CA PHE A 595 27.66 15.02 -52.34
C PHE A 595 26.62 16.13 -52.11
N TYR A 596 25.39 15.93 -52.58
CA TYR A 596 24.27 16.80 -52.26
C TYR A 596 23.96 16.80 -50.75
N LEU A 597 23.86 15.63 -50.12
CA LEU A 597 23.65 15.51 -48.67
C LEU A 597 24.82 16.12 -47.87
N GLN A 598 26.06 15.97 -48.35
CA GLN A 598 27.27 16.54 -47.75
C GLN A 598 27.44 18.06 -47.98
N LYS A 599 26.46 18.73 -48.60
CA LYS A 599 26.49 20.16 -48.92
C LYS A 599 27.60 20.57 -49.90
N ASN A 600 28.08 19.63 -50.71
CA ASN A 600 29.05 19.87 -51.76
C ASN A 600 28.36 19.90 -53.13
N ALA A 601 27.65 21.00 -53.40
CA ALA A 601 26.85 21.19 -54.62
C ALA A 601 27.70 21.14 -55.91
N SER A 602 28.96 21.56 -55.84
CA SER A 602 29.89 21.54 -56.98
C SER A 602 30.19 20.11 -57.45
N GLU A 603 30.58 19.23 -56.53
CA GLU A 603 30.83 17.82 -56.85
C GLU A 603 29.54 17.10 -57.24
N ALA A 604 28.44 17.39 -56.54
CA ALA A 604 27.13 16.83 -56.89
C ALA A 604 26.73 17.15 -58.34
N SER A 605 26.88 18.41 -58.75
CA SER A 605 26.62 18.87 -60.13
C SER A 605 27.45 18.09 -61.16
N ARG A 606 28.75 17.90 -60.88
CA ARG A 606 29.66 17.14 -61.76
C ARG A 606 29.19 15.70 -61.95
N TYR A 607 28.75 15.03 -60.87
CA TYR A 607 28.29 13.64 -60.95
C TYR A 607 26.93 13.52 -61.63
N TYR A 608 25.97 14.43 -61.40
CA TYR A 608 24.71 14.43 -62.13
C TYR A 608 24.90 14.71 -63.62
N ALA A 609 25.78 15.65 -63.99
CA ALA A 609 26.11 15.92 -65.39
C ALA A 609 26.75 14.70 -66.07
N ARG A 610 27.66 13.99 -65.38
CA ARG A 610 28.21 12.70 -65.86
C ARG A 610 27.12 11.64 -66.02
N ALA A 611 26.18 11.54 -65.07
CA ALA A 611 25.05 10.62 -65.18
C ALA A 611 24.18 10.92 -66.40
N LEU A 612 23.96 12.20 -66.74
CA LEU A 612 23.22 12.61 -67.93
C LEU A 612 23.98 12.35 -69.23
N ASN A 613 25.31 12.43 -69.22
CA ASN A 613 26.10 11.98 -70.38
C ASN A 613 25.91 10.47 -70.64
N ALA A 614 25.81 9.67 -69.57
CA ALA A 614 25.55 8.23 -69.68
C ALA A 614 24.09 7.90 -70.00
N LYS A 615 23.13 8.66 -69.45
CA LYS A 615 21.68 8.51 -69.69
C LYS A 615 21.00 9.90 -69.79
N PRO A 616 20.89 10.48 -71.01
CA PRO A 616 20.43 11.85 -71.22
C PRO A 616 19.04 12.20 -70.67
N ASN A 617 18.15 11.22 -70.59
CA ASN A 617 16.75 11.41 -70.17
C ASN A 617 16.48 10.88 -68.75
N SER A 618 17.50 10.82 -67.89
CA SER A 618 17.31 10.38 -66.51
C SER A 618 16.63 11.46 -65.66
N GLU A 619 15.35 11.25 -65.32
CA GLU A 619 14.57 12.18 -64.49
C GLU A 619 15.24 12.52 -63.16
N LYS A 620 15.80 11.50 -62.48
CA LYS A 620 16.52 11.67 -61.21
C LYS A 620 17.77 12.54 -61.36
N ALA A 621 18.54 12.34 -62.44
CA ALA A 621 19.74 13.14 -62.68
C ALA A 621 19.42 14.57 -63.13
N LEU A 622 18.36 14.77 -63.93
CA LEU A 622 17.88 16.10 -64.31
C LEU A 622 17.36 16.88 -63.10
N THR A 623 16.62 16.21 -62.22
CA THR A 623 16.13 16.80 -60.97
C THR A 623 17.29 17.18 -60.05
N GLY A 624 18.20 16.25 -59.79
CA GLY A 624 19.39 16.50 -58.98
C GLY A 624 20.24 17.64 -59.53
N LEU A 625 20.48 17.67 -60.85
CA LEU A 625 21.22 18.74 -61.51
C LEU A 625 20.51 20.09 -61.39
N ALA A 626 19.18 20.15 -61.61
CA ALA A 626 18.42 21.39 -61.46
C ALA A 626 18.49 21.96 -60.04
N MET A 627 18.37 21.09 -59.02
CA MET A 627 18.49 21.46 -57.60
C MET A 627 19.87 22.03 -57.29
N VAL A 628 20.95 21.30 -57.61
CA VAL A 628 22.31 21.75 -57.27
C VAL A 628 22.78 22.92 -58.12
N SER A 629 22.37 23.01 -59.39
CA SER A 629 22.65 24.18 -60.23
C SER A 629 21.93 25.43 -59.72
N SER A 630 20.71 25.30 -59.19
CA SER A 630 20.04 26.40 -58.49
C SER A 630 20.81 26.84 -57.24
N GLU A 631 21.33 25.91 -56.44
CA GLU A 631 22.16 26.23 -55.26
C GLU A 631 23.47 26.93 -55.64
N LEU A 632 24.07 26.55 -56.77
CA LEU A 632 25.27 27.17 -57.32
C LEU A 632 25.01 28.50 -58.06
N GLU A 633 23.75 28.94 -58.10
CA GLU A 633 23.29 30.11 -58.86
C GLU A 633 23.55 30.00 -60.38
N ASP A 634 23.76 28.78 -60.90
CA ASP A 634 23.85 28.49 -62.32
C ASP A 634 22.44 28.24 -62.91
N TYR A 635 21.68 29.32 -62.98
CA TYR A 635 20.29 29.29 -63.46
C TYR A 635 20.17 28.88 -64.93
N ASN A 636 21.23 29.03 -65.72
CA ASN A 636 21.23 28.58 -67.12
C ASN A 636 21.18 27.05 -67.19
N THR A 637 22.05 26.38 -66.45
CA THR A 637 22.06 24.91 -66.37
C THR A 637 20.80 24.40 -65.68
N ALA A 638 20.32 25.05 -64.62
CA ALA A 638 19.08 24.67 -63.95
C ALA A 638 17.86 24.74 -64.88
N ASN A 639 17.69 25.84 -65.63
CA ASN A 639 16.59 26.00 -66.58
C ASN A 639 16.68 25.02 -67.75
N SER A 640 17.89 24.71 -68.23
CA SER A 640 18.10 23.70 -69.27
C SER A 640 17.71 22.29 -68.81
N ALA A 641 18.11 21.92 -67.58
CA ALA A 641 17.73 20.65 -66.97
C ALA A 641 16.21 20.55 -66.74
N LEU A 642 15.58 21.63 -66.25
CA LEU A 642 14.12 21.71 -66.07
C LEU A 642 13.36 21.64 -67.39
N ALA A 643 13.85 22.28 -68.45
CA ALA A 643 13.21 22.20 -69.77
C ALA A 643 13.28 20.78 -70.34
N THR A 644 14.41 20.09 -70.14
CA THR A 644 14.56 18.68 -70.53
C THR A 644 13.66 17.78 -69.69
N LEU A 645 13.58 18.01 -68.37
CA LEU A 645 12.68 17.28 -67.48
C LEU A 645 11.22 17.50 -67.87
N ALA A 646 10.82 18.73 -68.22
CA ALA A 646 9.45 19.04 -68.63
C ALA A 646 9.04 18.34 -69.93
N ALA A 647 10.00 18.04 -70.82
CA ALA A 647 9.73 17.28 -72.03
C ALA A 647 9.48 15.79 -71.77
N ILE A 648 9.99 15.25 -70.65
CA ILE A 648 9.91 13.83 -70.30
C ILE A 648 8.81 13.59 -69.26
N ASN A 649 8.80 14.39 -68.20
CA ASN A 649 7.86 14.36 -67.09
C ASN A 649 7.43 15.80 -66.73
N PRO A 650 6.36 16.31 -67.39
CA PRO A 650 5.86 17.66 -67.18
C PRO A 650 5.45 17.94 -65.74
N GLU A 651 4.90 16.96 -65.03
CA GLU A 651 4.42 17.08 -63.65
C GLU A 651 5.58 17.28 -62.67
N ALA A 652 6.63 16.45 -62.78
CA ALA A 652 7.84 16.59 -61.98
C ALA A 652 8.54 17.94 -62.22
N ALA A 653 8.61 18.39 -63.46
CA ALA A 653 9.20 19.70 -63.78
C ALA A 653 8.36 20.87 -63.24
N GLN A 654 7.03 20.76 -63.26
CA GLN A 654 6.13 21.80 -62.76
C GLN A 654 6.34 22.07 -61.26
N GLY A 655 6.55 21.03 -60.46
CA GLY A 655 6.87 21.15 -59.04
C GLY A 655 8.20 21.86 -58.75
N LEU A 656 9.12 21.86 -59.72
CA LEU A 656 10.50 22.34 -59.58
C LEU A 656 10.79 23.64 -60.34
N MET A 657 9.80 24.24 -61.03
CA MET A 657 10.01 25.45 -61.84
C MET A 657 10.61 26.62 -61.07
N HIS A 658 10.38 26.69 -59.76
CA HIS A 658 10.92 27.73 -58.90
C HIS A 658 12.47 27.72 -58.85
N LEU A 659 13.12 26.57 -59.05
CA LEU A 659 14.58 26.42 -59.04
C LEU A 659 15.27 27.18 -60.19
N GLY A 660 14.55 27.47 -61.27
CA GLY A 660 15.06 28.23 -62.41
C GLY A 660 15.10 29.75 -62.19
N THR A 661 14.63 30.24 -61.04
CA THR A 661 14.40 31.68 -60.79
C THR A 661 15.42 32.28 -59.80
N VAL A 662 15.82 33.52 -60.08
CA VAL A 662 16.76 34.27 -59.23
C VAL A 662 16.12 34.54 -57.86
N GLY A 663 16.72 34.02 -56.79
CA GLY A 663 16.28 34.21 -55.41
C GLY A 663 15.66 32.98 -54.73
N ALA A 664 15.32 31.92 -55.48
CA ALA A 664 14.81 30.65 -54.93
C ALA A 664 15.87 29.87 -54.11
N ALA A 665 17.16 30.02 -54.44
CA ALA A 665 18.29 29.37 -53.75
C ALA A 665 18.34 29.66 -52.24
N ARG A 666 17.87 30.84 -51.80
CA ARG A 666 17.83 31.22 -50.37
C ARG A 666 16.71 30.55 -49.58
N ALA A 667 15.65 30.08 -50.26
CA ALA A 667 14.55 29.34 -49.63
C ALA A 667 14.83 27.82 -49.62
N SER A 668 15.42 27.29 -50.69
CA SER A 668 15.82 25.88 -50.80
C SER A 668 16.95 25.51 -49.84
N SER A 669 17.93 26.40 -49.61
CA SER A 669 19.02 26.16 -48.65
C SER A 669 18.60 26.09 -47.17
N ALA A 670 17.36 26.49 -46.85
CA ALA A 670 16.79 26.42 -45.50
C ALA A 670 16.00 25.12 -45.21
N GLN A 671 15.80 24.25 -46.22
CA GLN A 671 15.18 22.93 -46.06
C GLN A 671 16.21 21.85 -45.67
N ASN A 672 15.76 20.86 -44.88
CA ASN A 672 16.53 19.64 -44.65
C ASN A 672 16.75 18.93 -46.00
N ARG A 673 18.01 18.62 -46.32
CA ARG A 673 18.36 17.84 -47.52
C ARG A 673 18.00 16.38 -47.25
N GLU A 674 17.09 15.85 -48.03
CA GLU A 674 16.67 14.46 -47.96
C GLU A 674 16.85 13.80 -49.34
N VAL A 675 17.17 12.51 -49.31
CA VAL A 675 17.25 11.66 -50.50
C VAL A 675 16.36 10.47 -50.22
N ASP A 676 15.16 10.50 -50.80
CA ASP A 676 14.13 9.49 -50.53
C ASP A 676 14.40 8.17 -51.27
N GLU A 677 15.08 8.24 -52.42
CA GLU A 677 15.34 7.07 -53.24
C GLU A 677 16.79 7.01 -53.76
N TRP A 678 17.43 5.89 -53.48
CA TRP A 678 18.72 5.49 -54.04
C TRP A 678 18.51 4.67 -55.33
N THR A 679 19.28 4.94 -56.36
CA THR A 679 19.10 4.35 -57.71
C THR A 679 19.81 3.01 -57.82
N GLU A 680 19.07 1.92 -58.05
CA GLU A 680 19.63 0.55 -58.14
C GLU A 680 20.00 0.12 -59.58
N GLU A 681 19.15 0.43 -60.57
CA GLU A 681 19.26 -0.03 -61.97
C GLU A 681 18.99 1.11 -62.98
#